data_AF-A0A2E9DWY3-F1
#
_entry.id   AF-A0A2E9DWY3-F1
#
_cell.length_a   1.000
_cell.length_b   1.000
_cell.length_c   1.000
_cell.angle_alpha   90.00
_cell.angle_beta   90.00
_cell.angle_gamma   90.00
#
_symmetry.space_group_name_H-M   'P 1'
#
loop_
_entity.id
_entity.type
_entity.pdbx_description
1 polymer ?
#
loop_
_entity_poly.entity_id
_entity_poly.type
_entity_poly.pdbx_seq_one_letter_code
_entity_poly.pdbx_strand_id
1 'polypeptide(L)'
;MIKKHIKILLFFLIACSYASYSSNFANLKTTFLNQDCTIDDSNIQSAVNLWISDPTNAEATYGNISDWDTSCVTNMSELFKGLANFNDDIGNWDVSNVTNMSEMFYNAHAFNQNLQSWNVSSVTDMSNMFYNAHQFGEGQDLNSWDVSNVTDMQNMFRATMDSGSIGDLDNWDTSNVTNMSGMFAFAGNFNGNISTWNTASVTDMSLMFGWAYVFNNQLNNWDTSNVTTLKEMFHNAHEFNQEIGNWDVSSVTDMSQLFYQAHSFNQDIGSWDVSSVTNMTYMFSNASVFNQDIGNWNVENVTTMNWMFSSAYLFNQDLGSWNIPSIFSMVNMLSQSGMSSENYDATLIGWSSQNLQNGVNLGAEEVYYCNAEVERQSIIDNFGWTITDNGYNIDCNVPDNTTPVAINQNGHAFTSVSTNIQLDVSDQDGDALTYTIVDPPSNGTAVITETQGGGVLTYTSNAGFEGTETFSYKANDGTTDSNIGEISINVFEKEPNLNWATYYSSTQNIIESSTKDDSGNTYTVGSFYDFSNFKDYTTLNATYSVGGRDGYVAKYDENGELLWSNTFGGLYTDRANDVVIASDGNIIVAASIERVATFGDGEQLGNASDEFNDYRSVILKLDASSGEILWKTFTNYLVGEGDTPQNNRLITKSDGSVVVVVNGWEWNDQDTIKIAEINNSTGSVNLLQSHPAIYTPNDITTDTSNNLYITGHQYVFNEGYYAATLRKYDSNANLDWEILIDGSQSDHGYSIAYDPVNNLIYLSGQSLGANMNPIGDEYIPNYSDSEGHFFAAYNTDGILQFMHLFANGSTNNIRYVSLEIMENRLLISGTITGYPDIDVTDDQFYPIQNYPFQNNNSSFVSIYSLDGGLELDGLYFFNEQDQPYQRQTYLNGNNLIITSRPGSENNNLYNYNHEQLVTVTNIPRLNGPSFQGKFSGIISYNIDLDEFPSNIAPIIGNGESNSGQSNHAFTSVSTNIQLDVSDQDGDALTYTIVDPPSNGTAVITETQGGGVLTYTSNAGFEGTETFSYKANDGTADSNIGEISINVFEKEPNLNWATYYSSTSNIIESSTKDSSGNTYTVGSFYDFSNFKDYTTLNATYSGGGRDGYIAKYDENGELLWSNTFGGLYTDKADDVAIASDGNIIVAASIERVATFSDGEQLGNVSDQFNIYRSVIL
;
A
#
# COMPACT_ATOMS: atom_id res chain seq x y z
N MET A 1 4.78 30.63 65.20
CA MET A 1 4.52 29.17 65.37
C MET A 1 4.09 28.71 66.77
N ILE A 2 4.22 29.46 67.88
CA ILE A 2 3.73 29.01 69.21
C ILE A 2 2.27 29.43 69.55
N LYS A 3 1.65 30.34 68.79
CA LYS A 3 0.24 30.78 69.04
C LYS A 3 -0.85 29.97 68.34
N LYS A 4 -0.53 29.07 67.38
CA LYS A 4 -1.53 28.22 66.68
C LYS A 4 -1.82 26.89 67.41
N HIS A 5 -0.86 26.42 68.22
CA HIS A 5 -1.00 25.19 69.03
C HIS A 5 -1.77 25.36 70.35
N ILE A 6 -1.92 26.59 70.87
CA ILE A 6 -2.62 26.83 72.16
C ILE A 6 -4.16 26.87 72.01
N LYS A 7 -4.69 27.18 70.81
CA LYS A 7 -6.17 27.19 70.59
C LYS A 7 -6.76 25.79 70.45
N ILE A 8 -6.00 24.82 69.94
CA ILE A 8 -6.46 23.42 69.79
C ILE A 8 -6.43 22.70 71.15
N LEU A 9 -5.44 22.99 72.01
CA LEU A 9 -5.37 22.43 73.37
C LEU A 9 -6.49 22.96 74.30
N LEU A 10 -6.92 24.22 74.11
CA LEU A 10 -7.97 24.83 74.96
C LEU A 10 -9.38 24.33 74.60
N PHE A 11 -9.60 23.90 73.36
CA PHE A 11 -10.88 23.31 72.94
C PHE A 11 -11.06 21.89 73.50
N PHE A 12 -9.96 21.12 73.58
CA PHE A 12 -9.93 19.80 74.21
C PHE A 12 -10.20 19.83 75.72
N LEU A 13 -9.73 20.86 76.44
CA LEU A 13 -9.91 20.98 77.89
C LEU A 13 -11.32 21.39 78.31
N ILE A 14 -12.09 22.08 77.45
CA ILE A 14 -13.46 22.51 77.76
C ILE A 14 -14.45 21.34 77.61
N ALA A 15 -14.23 20.44 76.64
CA ALA A 15 -15.09 19.28 76.41
C ALA A 15 -15.04 18.25 77.56
N CYS A 16 -13.93 18.14 78.29
CA CYS A 16 -13.83 17.24 79.46
C CYS A 16 -14.64 17.68 80.69
N SER A 17 -15.20 18.91 80.71
CA SER A 17 -15.86 19.44 81.92
C SER A 17 -17.38 19.26 81.98
N TYR A 18 -18.03 18.70 80.95
CA TYR A 18 -19.50 18.62 80.87
C TYR A 18 -20.12 17.21 80.89
N ALA A 19 -19.35 16.14 81.06
CA ALA A 19 -19.90 14.79 81.13
C ALA A 19 -19.60 14.10 82.46
N SER A 20 -20.21 14.60 83.53
CA SER A 20 -20.46 13.82 84.75
C SER A 20 -21.97 13.74 84.95
N TYR A 21 -22.66 12.89 84.18
CA TYR A 21 -23.90 12.20 84.60
C TYR A 21 -24.27 11.13 83.55
N SER A 22 -24.54 9.92 84.07
CA SER A 22 -25.22 8.79 83.42
C SER A 22 -24.38 7.74 82.64
N SER A 23 -24.70 6.50 82.97
CA SER A 23 -24.08 5.20 82.71
C SER A 23 -23.96 4.80 81.23
N ASN A 24 -22.73 4.61 80.74
CA ASN A 24 -22.40 3.68 79.63
C ASN A 24 -20.88 3.51 79.42
N PHE A 25 -20.16 3.12 80.47
CA PHE A 25 -18.69 2.95 80.43
C PHE A 25 -18.20 1.55 79.97
N ALA A 26 -19.04 0.78 79.28
CA ALA A 26 -18.65 -0.44 78.57
C ALA A 26 -18.56 -0.24 77.04
N ASN A 27 -19.02 0.89 76.50
CA ASN A 27 -19.01 1.20 75.07
C ASN A 27 -17.98 2.28 74.68
N LEU A 28 -17.16 2.78 75.61
CA LEU A 28 -16.20 3.86 75.32
C LEU A 28 -14.78 3.40 75.02
N LYS A 29 -14.54 2.08 74.93
CA LYS A 29 -13.27 1.52 74.44
C LYS A 29 -13.33 1.10 72.96
N THR A 30 -14.49 1.25 72.32
CA THR A 30 -14.77 0.81 70.95
C THR A 30 -15.11 1.96 69.99
N THR A 31 -15.05 3.22 70.42
CA THR A 31 -15.52 4.39 69.64
C THR A 31 -14.42 5.42 69.30
N PHE A 32 -13.16 4.99 69.25
CA PHE A 32 -12.04 5.82 68.75
C PHE A 32 -11.10 5.05 67.78
N LEU A 33 -11.55 3.89 67.26
CA LEU A 33 -10.75 2.99 66.41
C LEU A 33 -11.51 2.37 65.23
N ASN A 34 -12.69 2.86 64.86
CA ASN A 34 -13.33 2.48 63.59
C ASN A 34 -13.37 3.73 62.71
N GLN A 35 -12.54 3.75 61.67
CA GLN A 35 -12.79 4.55 60.50
C GLN A 35 -14.00 3.89 59.83
N ASP A 36 -15.18 4.47 59.98
CA ASP A 36 -16.38 4.00 59.27
C ASP A 36 -16.21 4.40 57.80
N CYS A 37 -15.47 3.59 57.02
CA CYS A 37 -15.38 3.78 55.58
C CYS A 37 -16.73 3.52 54.94
N THR A 38 -17.12 4.36 53.99
CA THR A 38 -18.37 4.19 53.25
C THR A 38 -18.26 3.03 52.25
N ILE A 39 -17.04 2.78 51.75
CA ILE A 39 -16.71 1.67 50.86
C ILE A 39 -15.69 0.77 51.56
N ASP A 40 -15.99 -0.53 51.58
CA ASP A 40 -15.14 -1.59 52.14
C ASP A 40 -15.27 -2.87 51.31
N ASP A 41 -14.53 -3.92 51.67
CA ASP A 41 -14.55 -5.21 50.95
C ASP A 41 -15.96 -5.82 50.82
N SER A 42 -16.90 -5.48 51.72
CA SER A 42 -18.25 -6.04 51.71
C SER A 42 -19.17 -5.39 50.67
N ASN A 43 -18.85 -4.18 50.20
CA ASN A 43 -19.74 -3.42 49.34
C ASN A 43 -19.12 -2.85 48.06
N ILE A 44 -17.79 -2.81 47.90
CA ILE A 44 -17.13 -2.18 46.73
C ILE A 44 -17.61 -2.77 45.39
N GLN A 45 -17.73 -4.09 45.26
CA GLN A 45 -18.24 -4.71 44.03
C GLN A 45 -19.69 -4.30 43.75
N SER A 46 -20.51 -4.15 44.79
CA SER A 46 -21.90 -3.70 44.63
C SER A 46 -21.97 -2.22 44.23
N ALA A 47 -21.06 -1.39 44.75
CA ALA A 47 -20.93 0.00 44.36
C ALA A 47 -20.51 0.12 42.88
N VAL A 48 -19.49 -0.62 42.44
CA VAL A 48 -19.07 -0.66 41.02
C VAL A 48 -20.19 -1.17 40.12
N ASN A 49 -20.84 -2.28 40.45
CA ASN A 49 -21.96 -2.81 39.65
C ASN A 49 -23.11 -1.79 39.53
N LEU A 50 -23.40 -1.05 40.59
CA LEU A 50 -24.39 0.03 40.56
C LEU A 50 -23.91 1.20 39.70
N TRP A 51 -22.63 1.58 39.80
CA TRP A 51 -22.04 2.64 38.97
C TRP A 51 -22.17 2.34 37.48
N ILE A 52 -21.88 1.10 37.07
CA ILE A 52 -21.99 0.68 35.66
C ILE A 52 -23.45 0.60 35.19
N SER A 53 -24.37 0.14 36.03
CA SER A 53 -25.78 -0.09 35.63
C SER A 53 -26.70 1.14 35.78
N ASP A 54 -26.43 2.01 36.76
CA ASP A 54 -27.18 3.23 37.06
C ASP A 54 -26.25 4.26 37.76
N PRO A 55 -25.41 4.98 36.99
CA PRO A 55 -24.46 5.95 37.54
C PRO A 55 -25.12 7.03 38.41
N THR A 56 -26.35 7.44 38.09
CA THR A 56 -27.08 8.47 38.85
C THR A 56 -27.42 7.99 40.27
N ASN A 57 -27.88 6.75 40.39
CA ASN A 57 -28.18 6.18 41.70
C ASN A 57 -26.91 5.80 42.48
N ALA A 58 -25.85 5.37 41.78
CA ALA A 58 -24.55 5.15 42.38
C ALA A 58 -23.98 6.46 42.96
N GLU A 59 -24.02 7.55 42.19
CA GLU A 59 -23.57 8.88 42.63
C GLU A 59 -24.37 9.40 43.83
N ALA A 60 -25.69 9.15 43.86
CA ALA A 60 -26.53 9.52 45.01
C ALA A 60 -26.24 8.68 46.27
N THR A 61 -25.78 7.43 46.11
CA THR A 61 -25.57 6.48 47.21
C THR A 61 -24.14 6.54 47.76
N TYR A 62 -23.15 6.56 46.88
CA TYR A 62 -21.73 6.43 47.18
C TYR A 62 -20.90 7.67 46.82
N GLY A 63 -21.47 8.63 46.08
CA GLY A 63 -20.72 9.75 45.49
C GLY A 63 -20.15 9.40 44.11
N ASN A 64 -19.50 10.38 43.46
CA ASN A 64 -18.82 10.15 42.18
C ASN A 64 -17.68 9.13 42.36
N ILE A 65 -17.48 8.23 41.40
CA ILE A 65 -16.47 7.17 41.50
C ILE A 65 -15.06 7.70 41.76
N SER A 66 -14.71 8.90 41.24
CA SER A 66 -13.40 9.51 41.46
C SER A 66 -13.15 9.95 42.90
N ASP A 67 -14.20 10.09 43.71
CA ASP A 67 -14.17 10.62 45.09
C ASP A 67 -14.37 9.54 46.16
N TRP A 68 -14.45 8.27 45.76
CA TRP A 68 -14.68 7.14 46.67
C TRP A 68 -13.51 6.95 47.65
N ASP A 69 -13.81 6.92 48.96
CA ASP A 69 -12.84 6.53 50.00
C ASP A 69 -12.71 5.01 50.06
N THR A 70 -11.70 4.48 49.35
CA THR A 70 -11.38 3.05 49.29
C THR A 70 -10.39 2.59 50.37
N SER A 71 -10.04 3.44 51.35
CA SER A 71 -8.97 3.16 52.31
C SER A 71 -9.21 1.93 53.21
N CYS A 72 -10.45 1.42 53.31
CA CYS A 72 -10.77 0.18 54.03
C CYS A 72 -10.81 -1.08 53.15
N VAL A 73 -10.54 -0.97 51.85
CA VAL A 73 -10.59 -2.09 50.92
C VAL A 73 -9.24 -2.80 50.93
N THR A 74 -9.24 -4.11 51.13
CA THR A 74 -8.05 -4.96 51.14
C THR A 74 -7.98 -5.90 49.94
N ASN A 75 -9.11 -6.12 49.25
CA ASN A 75 -9.19 -6.95 48.06
C ASN A 75 -9.95 -6.26 46.92
N MET A 76 -9.26 -6.04 45.79
CA MET A 76 -9.83 -5.48 44.55
C MET A 76 -9.80 -6.49 43.39
N SER A 77 -9.62 -7.78 43.68
CA SER A 77 -9.58 -8.82 42.66
C SER A 77 -10.87 -8.82 41.82
N GLU A 78 -10.73 -8.93 40.50
CA GLU A 78 -11.83 -8.99 39.53
C GLU A 78 -12.77 -7.76 39.49
N LEU A 79 -12.45 -6.66 40.16
CA LEU A 79 -13.40 -5.56 40.40
C LEU A 79 -14.03 -4.98 39.13
N PHE A 80 -13.22 -4.82 38.06
CA PHE A 80 -13.63 -4.31 36.74
C PHE A 80 -13.51 -5.36 35.62
N LYS A 81 -13.44 -6.65 35.99
CA LYS A 81 -13.29 -7.75 35.03
C LYS A 81 -14.42 -7.80 34.00
N GLY A 82 -14.03 -7.82 32.72
CA GLY A 82 -14.93 -7.91 31.56
C GLY A 82 -15.66 -6.61 31.24
N LEU A 83 -15.37 -5.50 31.92
CA LEU A 83 -15.96 -4.19 31.63
C LEU A 83 -15.20 -3.52 30.48
N ALA A 84 -15.39 -4.03 29.27
CA ALA A 84 -14.68 -3.63 28.06
C ALA A 84 -14.62 -2.10 27.80
N ASN A 85 -15.67 -1.36 28.19
CA ASN A 85 -15.78 0.08 27.96
C ASN A 85 -15.45 0.95 29.19
N PHE A 86 -15.06 0.34 30.32
CA PHE A 86 -14.80 1.09 31.54
C PHE A 86 -13.49 1.87 31.43
N ASN A 87 -13.56 3.19 31.62
CA ASN A 87 -12.40 4.08 31.62
C ASN A 87 -12.63 5.34 32.49
N ASP A 88 -13.47 5.24 33.54
CA ASP A 88 -13.72 6.37 34.43
C ASP A 88 -12.53 6.61 35.38
N ASP A 89 -12.27 7.87 35.76
CA ASP A 89 -11.14 8.26 36.60
C ASP A 89 -11.22 7.64 38.02
N ILE A 90 -10.20 6.84 38.34
CA ILE A 90 -9.97 6.21 39.65
C ILE A 90 -8.57 6.51 40.21
N GLY A 91 -7.86 7.50 39.64
CA GLY A 91 -6.48 7.83 40.03
C GLY A 91 -6.33 8.34 41.47
N ASN A 92 -7.43 8.84 42.06
CA ASN A 92 -7.48 9.36 43.43
C ASN A 92 -7.83 8.32 44.51
N TRP A 93 -8.07 7.07 44.14
CA TRP A 93 -8.38 6.00 45.10
C TRP A 93 -7.22 5.74 46.07
N ASP A 94 -7.53 5.53 47.35
CA ASP A 94 -6.56 5.06 48.34
C ASP A 94 -6.49 3.53 48.29
N VAL A 95 -5.47 3.02 47.62
CA VAL A 95 -5.20 1.58 47.48
C VAL A 95 -4.13 1.07 48.46
N SER A 96 -3.71 1.89 49.44
CA SER A 96 -2.56 1.57 50.30
C SER A 96 -2.72 0.35 51.21
N ASN A 97 -3.97 -0.09 51.45
CA ASN A 97 -4.29 -1.30 52.22
C ASN A 97 -4.66 -2.51 51.34
N VAL A 98 -4.65 -2.35 50.01
CA VAL A 98 -4.99 -3.43 49.07
C VAL A 98 -3.84 -4.43 49.01
N THR A 99 -4.18 -5.70 49.15
CA THR A 99 -3.22 -6.83 49.13
C THR A 99 -3.38 -7.71 47.89
N ASN A 100 -4.55 -7.70 47.26
CA ASN A 100 -4.87 -8.49 46.07
C ASN A 100 -5.52 -7.60 45.01
N MET A 101 -4.88 -7.54 43.82
CA MET A 101 -5.36 -6.84 42.63
C MET A 101 -5.50 -7.78 41.43
N SER A 102 -5.54 -9.10 41.64
CA SER A 102 -5.58 -10.07 40.56
C SER A 102 -6.82 -9.90 39.68
N GLU A 103 -6.64 -9.96 38.36
CA GLU A 103 -7.71 -9.84 37.36
C GLU A 103 -8.53 -8.54 37.45
N MET A 104 -8.08 -7.51 38.17
CA MET A 104 -8.87 -6.30 38.46
C MET A 104 -9.40 -5.63 37.19
N PHE A 105 -8.61 -5.58 36.11
CA PHE A 105 -8.95 -5.00 34.80
C PHE A 105 -8.90 -6.03 33.66
N TYR A 106 -9.07 -7.31 33.97
CA TYR A 106 -9.07 -8.39 32.97
C TYR A 106 -10.15 -8.12 31.90
N ASN A 107 -9.77 -8.08 30.61
CA ASN A 107 -10.62 -7.71 29.47
C ASN A 107 -11.26 -6.30 29.55
N ALA A 108 -10.68 -5.36 30.31
CA ALA A 108 -11.11 -3.96 30.31
C ALA A 108 -10.47 -3.19 29.14
N HIS A 109 -10.89 -3.50 27.91
CA HIS A 109 -10.24 -3.05 26.67
C HIS A 109 -9.95 -1.54 26.60
N ALA A 110 -10.90 -0.70 27.02
CA ALA A 110 -10.81 0.76 26.95
C ALA A 110 -10.07 1.42 28.14
N PHE A 111 -9.68 0.65 29.15
CA PHE A 111 -9.13 1.22 30.39
C PHE A 111 -7.70 1.73 30.18
N ASN A 112 -7.47 3.03 30.41
CA ASN A 112 -6.13 3.65 30.36
C ASN A 112 -6.01 4.87 31.30
N GLN A 113 -6.64 4.82 32.48
CA GLN A 113 -6.53 5.93 33.45
C GLN A 113 -5.15 6.01 34.08
N ASN A 114 -4.70 7.21 34.46
CA ASN A 114 -3.39 7.41 35.10
C ASN A 114 -3.38 6.83 36.52
N LEU A 115 -2.52 5.82 36.76
CA LEU A 115 -2.38 5.14 38.05
C LEU A 115 -1.05 5.43 38.78
N GLN A 116 -0.29 6.44 38.34
CA GLN A 116 1.05 6.77 38.88
C GLN A 116 1.02 7.10 40.38
N SER A 117 -0.08 7.66 40.89
CA SER A 117 -0.27 8.07 42.28
C SER A 117 -0.61 6.93 43.25
N TRP A 118 -0.92 5.74 42.74
CA TRP A 118 -1.31 4.62 43.58
C TRP A 118 -0.16 4.10 44.44
N ASN A 119 -0.43 3.90 45.74
CA ASN A 119 0.49 3.25 46.64
C ASN A 119 0.21 1.74 46.68
N VAL A 120 0.94 0.98 45.85
CA VAL A 120 0.78 -0.48 45.74
C VAL A 120 1.71 -1.28 46.67
N SER A 121 2.39 -0.64 47.62
CA SER A 121 3.39 -1.30 48.49
C SER A 121 2.85 -2.45 49.35
N SER A 122 1.53 -2.57 49.55
CA SER A 122 0.91 -3.68 50.29
C SER A 122 0.47 -4.84 49.40
N VAL A 123 0.52 -4.70 48.08
CA VAL A 123 0.01 -5.69 47.12
C VAL A 123 0.96 -6.88 47.03
N THR A 124 0.39 -8.09 47.11
CA THR A 124 1.15 -9.35 47.01
C THR A 124 0.84 -10.14 45.74
N ASP A 125 -0.30 -9.88 45.10
CA ASP A 125 -0.80 -10.58 43.90
C ASP A 125 -1.32 -9.57 42.87
N MET A 126 -0.66 -9.53 41.70
CA MET A 126 -1.03 -8.72 40.54
C MET A 126 -1.31 -9.59 39.30
N SER A 127 -1.54 -10.89 39.51
CA SER A 127 -1.74 -11.84 38.41
C SER A 127 -2.92 -11.42 37.53
N ASN A 128 -2.70 -11.38 36.22
CA ASN A 128 -3.67 -11.02 35.19
C ASN A 128 -4.33 -9.63 35.37
N MET A 129 -3.73 -8.73 36.15
CA MET A 129 -4.36 -7.45 36.53
C MET A 129 -4.83 -6.65 35.31
N PHE A 130 -4.04 -6.57 34.24
CA PHE A 130 -4.35 -5.86 33.00
C PHE A 130 -4.44 -6.80 31.78
N TYR A 131 -4.68 -8.10 31.99
CA TYR A 131 -4.79 -9.06 30.89
C TYR A 131 -5.82 -8.56 29.86
N ASN A 132 -5.40 -8.41 28.60
CA ASN A 132 -6.23 -8.00 27.47
C ASN A 132 -6.90 -6.62 27.63
N ALA A 133 -6.26 -5.72 28.39
CA ALA A 133 -6.60 -4.30 28.45
C ALA A 133 -5.86 -3.55 27.32
N HIS A 134 -6.37 -3.65 26.09
CA HIS A 134 -5.72 -3.16 24.85
C HIS A 134 -5.16 -1.74 24.92
N GLN A 135 -5.88 -0.81 25.55
CA GLN A 135 -5.49 0.59 25.64
C GLN A 135 -4.55 0.88 26.83
N PHE A 136 -4.40 -0.05 27.77
CA PHE A 136 -3.61 0.18 28.98
C PHE A 136 -2.12 0.19 28.66
N GLY A 137 -1.45 1.31 28.93
CA GLY A 137 -0.01 1.46 28.77
C GLY A 137 0.40 2.75 28.07
N GLU A 138 -0.45 3.31 27.19
CA GLU A 138 -0.16 4.57 26.51
C GLU A 138 -0.06 5.73 27.54
N GLY A 139 1.12 6.33 27.68
CA GLY A 139 1.36 7.47 28.57
C GLY A 139 1.39 7.13 30.07
N GLN A 140 1.43 5.84 30.43
CA GLN A 140 1.61 5.40 31.82
C GLN A 140 3.10 5.49 32.22
N ASP A 141 3.37 5.84 33.48
CA ASP A 141 4.73 5.75 34.08
C ASP A 141 4.61 4.99 35.40
N LEU A 142 4.59 3.67 35.32
CA LEU A 142 4.44 2.82 36.51
C LEU A 142 5.75 2.65 37.27
N ASN A 143 6.84 3.31 36.85
CA ASN A 143 8.17 3.11 37.41
C ASN A 143 8.27 3.62 38.87
N SER A 144 7.30 4.41 39.35
CA SER A 144 7.22 4.86 40.75
C SER A 144 6.55 3.87 41.69
N TRP A 145 5.98 2.77 41.20
CA TRP A 145 5.31 1.77 42.03
C TRP A 145 6.32 0.98 42.87
N ASP A 146 6.01 0.83 44.17
CA ASP A 146 6.73 -0.07 45.07
C ASP A 146 6.10 -1.47 44.98
N VAL A 147 6.67 -2.33 44.14
CA VAL A 147 6.24 -3.73 43.94
C VAL A 147 6.99 -4.73 44.82
N SER A 148 7.74 -4.27 45.82
CA SER A 148 8.65 -5.12 46.61
C SER A 148 7.97 -6.26 47.36
N ASN A 149 6.66 -6.20 47.60
CA ASN A 149 5.89 -7.27 48.23
C ASN A 149 5.14 -8.20 47.25
N VAL A 150 5.19 -7.91 45.94
CA VAL A 150 4.50 -8.71 44.92
C VAL A 150 5.22 -10.04 44.74
N THR A 151 4.44 -11.13 44.75
CA THR A 151 4.95 -12.51 44.61
C THR A 151 4.52 -13.19 43.31
N ASP A 152 3.43 -12.72 42.69
CA ASP A 152 2.88 -13.24 41.44
C ASP A 152 2.54 -12.08 40.47
N MET A 153 3.16 -12.10 39.29
CA MET A 153 2.95 -11.16 38.17
C MET A 153 2.51 -11.87 36.89
N GLN A 154 2.03 -13.12 37.00
CA GLN A 154 1.61 -13.91 35.86
C GLN A 154 0.64 -13.14 34.96
N ASN A 155 0.92 -13.07 33.66
CA ASN A 155 0.14 -12.38 32.64
C ASN A 155 -0.31 -10.94 32.97
N MET A 156 0.39 -10.23 33.86
CA MET A 156 -0.05 -8.92 34.35
C MET A 156 -0.35 -7.94 33.20
N PHE A 157 0.48 -7.93 32.15
CA PHE A 157 0.38 -7.09 30.95
C PHE A 157 0.23 -7.92 29.66
N ARG A 158 -0.38 -9.09 29.75
CA ARG A 158 -0.60 -9.94 28.57
C ARG A 158 -1.63 -9.31 27.65
N ALA A 159 -1.32 -9.22 26.35
CA ALA A 159 -2.20 -8.65 25.32
C ALA A 159 -2.68 -7.22 25.67
N THR A 160 -1.86 -6.45 26.39
CA THR A 160 -2.02 -5.00 26.48
C THR A 160 -1.33 -4.36 25.28
N MET A 161 -1.69 -3.11 24.96
CA MET A 161 -0.88 -2.19 24.15
C MET A 161 -0.92 -2.40 22.64
N ASP A 162 -2.11 -2.27 22.04
CA ASP A 162 -2.27 -2.25 20.58
C ASP A 162 -1.57 -1.02 19.93
N SER A 163 -1.33 0.08 20.69
CA SER A 163 -0.80 1.35 20.16
C SER A 163 0.22 2.12 21.05
N GLY A 164 0.78 1.51 22.11
CA GLY A 164 1.62 2.23 23.09
C GLY A 164 2.66 1.39 23.85
N SER A 165 3.42 2.02 24.78
CA SER A 165 4.43 1.36 25.63
C SER A 165 4.22 1.69 27.12
N ILE A 166 4.24 0.70 28.03
CA ILE A 166 4.22 0.90 29.50
C ILE A 166 5.49 1.64 30.00
N GLY A 167 6.48 1.82 29.14
CA GLY A 167 7.72 2.52 29.45
C GLY A 167 8.70 1.66 30.26
N ASP A 168 9.72 2.31 30.81
CA ASP A 168 10.75 1.66 31.63
C ASP A 168 10.21 1.25 33.00
N LEU A 169 10.62 0.08 33.49
CA LEU A 169 10.22 -0.48 34.79
C LEU A 169 11.45 -0.81 35.65
N ASP A 170 12.54 -0.09 35.45
CA ASP A 170 13.85 -0.37 36.02
C ASP A 170 13.98 -0.04 37.52
N ASN A 171 13.01 0.66 38.12
CA ASN A 171 12.98 0.92 39.57
C ASN A 171 12.22 -0.16 40.37
N TRP A 172 11.60 -1.12 39.71
CA TRP A 172 10.83 -2.17 40.38
C TRP A 172 11.76 -3.15 41.12
N ASP A 173 11.50 -3.36 42.42
CA ASP A 173 12.13 -4.44 43.19
C ASP A 173 11.34 -5.74 43.02
N THR A 174 11.76 -6.58 42.08
CA THR A 174 11.11 -7.87 41.78
C THR A 174 11.63 -9.04 42.63
N SER A 175 12.42 -8.80 43.68
CA SER A 175 13.15 -9.86 44.40
C SER A 175 12.28 -10.92 45.07
N ASN A 176 11.01 -10.60 45.34
CA ASN A 176 10.01 -11.52 45.90
C ASN A 176 9.12 -12.20 44.85
N VAL A 177 9.21 -11.83 43.57
CA VAL A 177 8.39 -12.40 42.49
C VAL A 177 8.88 -13.82 42.19
N THR A 178 7.95 -14.77 42.17
CA THR A 178 8.23 -16.19 41.91
C THR A 178 7.67 -16.68 40.57
N ASN A 179 6.68 -15.99 40.03
CA ASN A 179 6.02 -16.31 38.76
C ASN A 179 5.91 -15.07 37.87
N MET A 180 6.57 -15.11 36.71
CA MET A 180 6.52 -14.06 35.67
C MET A 180 5.95 -14.58 34.35
N SER A 181 5.34 -15.78 34.36
CA SER A 181 4.86 -16.42 33.15
C SER A 181 3.86 -15.54 32.40
N GLY A 182 4.08 -15.37 31.10
CA GLY A 182 3.25 -14.60 30.19
C GLY A 182 3.11 -13.12 30.50
N MET A 183 3.92 -12.55 31.40
CA MET A 183 3.75 -11.16 31.89
C MET A 183 3.58 -10.13 30.76
N PHE A 184 4.36 -10.24 29.68
CA PHE A 184 4.30 -9.38 28.50
C PHE A 184 3.95 -10.14 27.21
N ALA A 185 3.31 -11.30 27.32
CA ALA A 185 2.93 -12.06 26.13
C ALA A 185 1.94 -11.25 25.28
N PHE A 186 2.09 -11.25 23.96
CA PHE A 186 1.27 -10.48 23.02
C PHE A 186 1.29 -8.95 23.25
N ALA A 187 2.22 -8.43 24.04
CA ALA A 187 2.48 -6.99 24.13
C ALA A 187 3.46 -6.60 23.02
N GLY A 188 2.99 -6.56 21.76
CA GLY A 188 3.82 -6.40 20.55
C GLY A 188 4.83 -5.25 20.64
N ASN A 189 4.36 -4.11 21.17
CA ASN A 189 5.11 -2.86 21.32
C ASN A 189 5.97 -2.75 22.60
N PHE A 190 6.01 -3.78 23.45
CA PHE A 190 6.75 -3.69 24.70
C PHE A 190 8.27 -3.77 24.47
N ASN A 191 8.98 -2.70 24.84
CA ASN A 191 10.44 -2.63 24.84
C ASN A 191 10.98 -1.74 25.97
N GLY A 192 10.33 -1.79 27.15
CA GLY A 192 10.76 -1.06 28.33
C GLY A 192 11.99 -1.66 28.99
N ASN A 193 12.84 -0.83 29.59
CA ASN A 193 14.01 -1.29 30.33
C ASN A 193 13.62 -2.05 31.61
N ILE A 194 14.07 -3.29 31.69
CA ILE A 194 13.87 -4.23 32.81
C ILE A 194 15.19 -4.91 33.24
N SER A 195 16.32 -4.34 32.84
CA SER A 195 17.65 -4.91 33.04
C SER A 195 18.10 -4.99 34.51
N THR A 196 17.44 -4.24 35.40
CA THR A 196 17.73 -4.14 36.84
C THR A 196 16.95 -5.15 37.69
N TRP A 197 15.99 -5.87 37.11
CA TRP A 197 15.14 -6.79 37.83
C TRP A 197 15.95 -7.91 38.49
N ASN A 198 15.55 -8.27 39.71
CA ASN A 198 16.08 -9.42 40.42
C ASN A 198 15.17 -10.63 40.16
N THR A 199 15.64 -11.58 39.37
CA THR A 199 14.90 -12.78 38.99
C THR A 199 15.29 -14.03 39.77
N ALA A 200 16.15 -13.91 40.80
CA ALA A 200 16.70 -15.07 41.51
C ALA A 200 15.63 -15.95 42.18
N SER A 201 14.45 -15.41 42.48
CA SER A 201 13.32 -16.14 43.08
C SER A 201 12.35 -16.73 42.05
N VAL A 202 12.50 -16.41 40.76
CA VAL A 202 11.57 -16.80 39.70
C VAL A 202 11.77 -18.25 39.30
N THR A 203 10.68 -19.02 39.23
CA THR A 203 10.71 -20.44 38.83
C THR A 203 10.09 -20.72 37.46
N ASP A 204 9.27 -19.80 36.95
CA ASP A 204 8.54 -19.93 35.68
C ASP A 204 8.60 -18.60 34.89
N MET A 205 9.22 -18.64 33.72
CA MET A 205 9.29 -17.54 32.73
C MET A 205 8.62 -17.92 31.40
N SER A 206 7.79 -18.96 31.40
CA SER A 206 7.13 -19.42 30.19
C SER A 206 6.30 -18.30 29.56
N LEU A 207 6.36 -18.17 28.23
CA LEU A 207 5.63 -17.18 27.45
C LEU A 207 5.95 -15.70 27.78
N MET A 208 6.92 -15.39 28.64
CA MET A 208 7.08 -14.04 29.23
C MET A 208 7.11 -12.91 28.20
N PHE A 209 7.80 -13.12 27.06
CA PHE A 209 7.87 -12.20 25.91
C PHE A 209 7.34 -12.83 24.62
N GLY A 210 6.51 -13.87 24.72
CA GLY A 210 5.95 -14.52 23.54
C GLY A 210 5.05 -13.55 22.79
N TRP A 211 5.30 -13.32 21.51
CA TRP A 211 4.62 -12.34 20.65
C TRP A 211 4.86 -10.87 21.02
N ALA A 212 5.94 -10.57 21.77
CA ALA A 212 6.45 -9.21 21.92
C ALA A 212 7.44 -8.90 20.78
N TYR A 213 6.93 -8.55 19.60
CA TYR A 213 7.69 -8.53 18.35
C TYR A 213 8.93 -7.63 18.39
N VAL A 214 8.82 -6.45 19.01
CA VAL A 214 9.89 -5.43 19.03
C VAL A 214 10.82 -5.54 20.24
N PHE A 215 10.58 -6.51 21.13
CA PHE A 215 11.32 -6.64 22.38
C PHE A 215 12.79 -7.01 22.12
N ASN A 216 13.72 -6.15 22.54
CA ASN A 216 15.16 -6.35 22.38
C ASN A 216 15.98 -5.71 23.51
N ASN A 217 15.46 -5.71 24.74
CA ASN A 217 16.14 -5.14 25.91
C ASN A 217 17.12 -6.11 26.57
N GLN A 218 18.16 -5.57 27.20
CA GLN A 218 19.22 -6.35 27.84
C GLN A 218 18.73 -7.17 29.03
N LEU A 219 19.04 -8.48 29.02
CA LEU A 219 18.65 -9.45 30.07
C LEU A 219 19.84 -10.18 30.71
N ASN A 220 21.07 -9.77 30.37
CA ASN A 220 22.29 -10.46 30.78
C ASN A 220 22.51 -10.47 32.31
N ASN A 221 21.88 -9.57 33.08
CA ASN A 221 22.02 -9.53 34.54
C ASN A 221 21.05 -10.45 35.28
N TRP A 222 20.14 -11.13 34.59
CA TRP A 222 19.14 -11.98 35.21
C TRP A 222 19.75 -13.27 35.75
N ASP A 223 19.30 -13.67 36.93
CA ASP A 223 19.60 -14.97 37.54
C ASP A 223 18.49 -15.95 37.20
N THR A 224 18.80 -16.93 36.36
CA THR A 224 17.86 -17.97 35.90
C THR A 224 18.05 -19.31 36.63
N SER A 225 18.91 -19.40 37.64
CA SER A 225 19.32 -20.67 38.26
C SER A 225 18.18 -21.47 38.90
N ASN A 226 17.09 -20.80 39.30
CA ASN A 226 15.88 -21.41 39.85
C ASN A 226 14.76 -21.61 38.81
N VAL A 227 14.94 -21.16 37.56
CA VAL A 227 13.93 -21.29 36.50
C VAL A 227 13.86 -22.75 36.03
N THR A 228 12.65 -23.29 35.98
CA THR A 228 12.40 -24.70 35.63
C THR A 228 11.82 -24.89 34.22
N THR A 229 11.30 -23.82 33.61
CA THR A 229 10.73 -23.81 32.27
C THR A 229 10.98 -22.46 31.59
N LEU A 230 11.43 -22.51 30.34
CA LEU A 230 11.59 -21.36 29.45
C LEU A 230 10.65 -21.47 28.23
N LYS A 231 9.67 -22.39 28.29
CA LYS A 231 8.76 -22.68 27.19
C LYS A 231 8.17 -21.40 26.59
N GLU A 232 8.31 -21.24 25.28
CA GLU A 232 7.74 -20.14 24.48
C GLU A 232 8.15 -18.72 24.93
N MET A 233 9.21 -18.55 25.74
CA MET A 233 9.56 -17.25 26.33
C MET A 233 9.82 -16.15 25.29
N PHE A 234 10.46 -16.47 24.15
CA PHE A 234 10.71 -15.54 23.04
C PHE A 234 10.05 -16.00 21.73
N HIS A 235 8.99 -16.79 21.81
CA HIS A 235 8.22 -17.19 20.63
C HIS A 235 7.73 -15.94 19.91
N ASN A 236 8.06 -15.76 18.62
CA ASN A 236 7.68 -14.59 17.82
C ASN A 236 8.23 -13.24 18.30
N ALA A 237 9.28 -13.23 19.14
CA ALA A 237 10.02 -12.00 19.44
C ALA A 237 11.02 -11.71 18.30
N HIS A 238 10.55 -11.09 17.21
CA HIS A 238 11.29 -10.96 15.94
C HIS A 238 12.63 -10.24 16.06
N GLU A 239 12.67 -9.17 16.86
CA GLU A 239 13.86 -8.32 17.03
C GLU A 239 14.83 -8.83 18.12
N PHE A 240 14.43 -9.83 18.91
CA PHE A 240 15.21 -10.24 20.07
C PHE A 240 16.55 -10.87 19.67
N ASN A 241 17.65 -10.22 20.05
CA ASN A 241 19.02 -10.69 19.78
C ASN A 241 20.01 -10.27 20.87
N GLN A 242 19.58 -10.24 22.14
CA GLN A 242 20.43 -9.81 23.26
C GLN A 242 21.24 -10.96 23.87
N GLU A 243 22.42 -10.64 24.40
CA GLU A 243 23.34 -11.60 25.04
C GLU A 243 22.68 -12.30 26.24
N ILE A 244 22.46 -13.61 26.12
CA ILE A 244 21.89 -14.49 27.17
C ILE A 244 22.71 -15.76 27.41
N GLY A 245 23.89 -15.88 26.77
CA GLY A 245 24.78 -17.05 26.91
C GLY A 245 25.28 -17.30 28.33
N ASN A 246 25.18 -16.30 29.20
CA ASN A 246 25.59 -16.36 30.60
C ASN A 246 24.50 -16.83 31.56
N TRP A 247 23.28 -17.09 31.08
CA TRP A 247 22.21 -17.66 31.89
C TRP A 247 22.53 -19.06 32.41
N ASP A 248 22.17 -19.32 33.67
CA ASP A 248 22.21 -20.68 34.24
C ASP A 248 20.88 -21.38 33.96
N VAL A 249 20.87 -22.26 32.95
CA VAL A 249 19.69 -23.03 32.54
C VAL A 249 19.71 -24.48 33.04
N SER A 250 20.61 -24.83 33.96
CA SER A 250 20.80 -26.22 34.43
C SER A 250 19.57 -26.83 35.11
N SER A 251 18.66 -26.00 35.62
CA SER A 251 17.39 -26.41 36.24
C SER A 251 16.23 -26.51 35.25
N VAL A 252 16.40 -26.06 33.99
CA VAL A 252 15.32 -25.99 32.99
C VAL A 252 15.03 -27.38 32.41
N THR A 253 13.74 -27.72 32.35
CA THR A 253 13.26 -29.03 31.86
C THR A 253 12.49 -28.96 30.54
N ASP A 254 11.94 -27.80 30.18
CA ASP A 254 11.20 -27.54 28.94
C ASP A 254 11.67 -26.23 28.27
N MET A 255 12.16 -26.35 27.04
CA MET A 255 12.58 -25.25 26.16
C MET A 255 11.78 -25.24 24.84
N SER A 256 10.63 -25.92 24.79
CA SER A 256 9.82 -25.96 23.58
C SER A 256 9.42 -24.56 23.13
N GLN A 257 9.58 -24.30 21.83
CA GLN A 257 9.28 -23.04 21.16
C GLN A 257 10.00 -21.81 21.75
N LEU A 258 11.11 -21.97 22.50
CA LEU A 258 11.79 -20.84 23.14
C LEU A 258 12.11 -19.70 22.16
N PHE A 259 12.65 -20.00 20.99
CA PHE A 259 12.99 -19.04 19.92
C PHE A 259 12.21 -19.32 18.62
N TYR A 260 11.01 -19.90 18.72
CA TYR A 260 10.19 -20.18 17.53
C TYR A 260 9.83 -18.85 16.84
N GLN A 261 10.20 -18.69 15.56
CA GLN A 261 10.04 -17.44 14.79
C GLN A 261 10.76 -16.21 15.39
N ALA A 262 11.80 -16.40 16.21
CA ALA A 262 12.66 -15.30 16.64
C ALA A 262 13.69 -14.98 15.52
N HIS A 263 13.23 -14.29 14.47
CA HIS A 263 13.96 -14.11 13.21
C HIS A 263 15.38 -13.57 13.36
N SER A 264 15.62 -12.63 14.28
CA SER A 264 16.92 -11.96 14.46
C SER A 264 17.86 -12.68 15.43
N PHE A 265 17.41 -13.73 16.12
CA PHE A 265 18.17 -14.34 17.20
C PHE A 265 19.38 -15.14 16.67
N ASN A 266 20.59 -14.74 17.06
CA ASN A 266 21.84 -15.43 16.70
C ASN A 266 22.93 -15.30 17.78
N GLN A 267 22.56 -15.26 19.06
CA GLN A 267 23.51 -15.10 20.17
C GLN A 267 24.13 -16.43 20.61
N ASP A 268 25.40 -16.39 21.03
CA ASP A 268 26.13 -17.56 21.52
C ASP A 268 25.46 -18.11 22.80
N ILE A 269 24.98 -19.34 22.70
CA ILE A 269 24.36 -20.15 23.76
C ILE A 269 25.02 -21.53 23.89
N GLY A 270 26.19 -21.73 23.25
CA GLY A 270 26.89 -23.01 23.26
C GLY A 270 27.31 -23.46 24.67
N SER A 271 27.44 -22.51 25.61
CA SER A 271 27.80 -22.75 27.02
C SER A 271 26.65 -23.17 27.94
N TRP A 272 25.41 -23.20 27.45
CA TRP A 272 24.25 -23.59 28.26
C TRP A 272 24.31 -25.06 28.70
N ASP A 273 24.06 -25.31 30.00
CA ASP A 273 23.88 -26.68 30.52
C ASP A 273 22.43 -27.13 30.31
N VAL A 274 22.18 -27.77 29.18
CA VAL A 274 20.85 -28.30 28.81
C VAL A 274 20.60 -29.73 29.31
N SER A 275 21.42 -30.25 30.21
CA SER A 275 21.37 -31.67 30.62
C SER A 275 20.07 -32.08 31.33
N SER A 276 19.33 -31.14 31.90
CA SER A 276 18.01 -31.38 32.50
C SER A 276 16.84 -31.28 31.52
N VAL A 277 17.06 -30.81 30.29
CA VAL A 277 16.00 -30.53 29.32
C VAL A 277 15.44 -31.82 28.73
N THR A 278 14.11 -31.90 28.66
CA THR A 278 13.39 -33.07 28.12
C THR A 278 12.62 -32.77 26.83
N ASN A 279 12.34 -31.50 26.53
CA ASN A 279 11.54 -31.07 25.37
C ASN A 279 12.16 -29.84 24.69
N MET A 280 12.48 -29.96 23.39
CA MET A 280 13.01 -28.89 22.52
C MET A 280 12.18 -28.72 21.24
N THR A 281 10.92 -29.15 21.26
CA THR A 281 10.01 -29.07 20.11
C THR A 281 9.88 -27.62 19.62
N TYR A 282 10.10 -27.36 18.31
CA TYR A 282 10.10 -26.05 17.65
C TYR A 282 11.10 -25.01 18.17
N MET A 283 12.08 -25.37 19.01
CA MET A 283 12.91 -24.40 19.74
C MET A 283 13.52 -23.29 18.85
N PHE A 284 13.99 -23.61 17.65
CA PHE A 284 14.59 -22.67 16.67
C PHE A 284 13.89 -22.69 15.31
N SER A 285 12.65 -23.19 15.22
CA SER A 285 11.97 -23.22 13.92
C SER A 285 11.75 -21.79 13.43
N ASN A 286 12.05 -21.53 12.15
CA ASN A 286 11.99 -20.19 11.55
C ASN A 286 12.86 -19.12 12.25
N ALA A 287 13.84 -19.50 13.09
CA ALA A 287 14.89 -18.59 13.53
C ALA A 287 15.91 -18.45 12.39
N SER A 288 15.59 -17.64 11.38
CA SER A 288 16.20 -17.68 10.04
C SER A 288 17.71 -17.44 10.02
N VAL A 289 18.24 -16.63 10.94
CA VAL A 289 19.69 -16.32 11.01
C VAL A 289 20.48 -17.13 12.05
N PHE A 290 19.82 -17.99 12.82
CA PHE A 290 20.47 -18.73 13.91
C PHE A 290 21.47 -19.75 13.37
N ASN A 291 22.75 -19.64 13.75
CA ASN A 291 23.81 -20.56 13.33
C ASN A 291 24.96 -20.68 14.37
N GLN A 292 24.63 -20.68 15.66
CA GLN A 292 25.63 -20.79 16.73
C GLN A 292 25.99 -22.24 17.03
N ASP A 293 27.26 -22.49 17.42
CA ASP A 293 27.74 -23.83 17.77
C ASP A 293 27.08 -24.34 19.06
N ILE A 294 26.25 -25.37 18.89
CA ILE A 294 25.55 -26.10 19.95
C ILE A 294 25.92 -27.58 19.95
N GLY A 295 26.96 -27.99 19.22
CA GLY A 295 27.37 -29.39 19.09
C GLY A 295 27.83 -30.01 20.42
N ASN A 296 28.22 -29.16 21.38
CA ASN A 296 28.68 -29.57 22.72
C ASN A 296 27.56 -29.77 23.76
N TRP A 297 26.29 -29.51 23.41
CA TRP A 297 25.16 -29.67 24.32
C TRP A 297 24.94 -31.13 24.75
N ASN A 298 24.67 -31.34 26.05
CA ASN A 298 24.27 -32.65 26.56
C ASN A 298 22.75 -32.84 26.45
N VAL A 299 22.30 -33.50 25.39
CA VAL A 299 20.88 -33.73 25.08
C VAL A 299 20.37 -35.13 25.48
N GLU A 300 21.06 -35.86 26.36
CA GLU A 300 20.75 -37.28 26.64
C GLU A 300 19.35 -37.53 27.24
N ASN A 301 18.80 -36.52 27.92
CA ASN A 301 17.48 -36.55 28.54
C ASN A 301 16.38 -35.98 27.64
N VAL A 302 16.73 -35.41 26.48
CA VAL A 302 15.75 -34.87 25.53
C VAL A 302 14.98 -36.02 24.89
N THR A 303 13.65 -35.88 24.90
CA THR A 303 12.72 -36.89 24.43
C THR A 303 12.10 -36.50 23.09
N THR A 304 11.93 -35.20 22.80
CA THR A 304 11.38 -34.70 21.53
C THR A 304 12.10 -33.44 21.03
N MET A 305 12.40 -33.43 19.73
CA MET A 305 12.99 -32.31 18.98
C MET A 305 12.21 -32.06 17.67
N ASN A 306 10.90 -32.35 17.66
CA ASN A 306 10.07 -32.13 16.49
C ASN A 306 10.21 -30.68 16.01
N TRP A 307 10.47 -30.51 14.72
CA TRP A 307 10.61 -29.22 14.05
C TRP A 307 11.70 -28.29 14.61
N MET A 308 12.65 -28.77 15.43
CA MET A 308 13.57 -27.91 16.18
C MET A 308 14.29 -26.85 15.33
N PHE A 309 14.78 -27.20 14.12
CA PHE A 309 15.47 -26.29 13.19
C PHE A 309 14.75 -26.15 11.86
N SER A 310 13.45 -26.46 11.81
CA SER A 310 12.71 -26.40 10.55
C SER A 310 12.63 -24.96 10.04
N SER A 311 13.03 -24.75 8.78
CA SER A 311 13.12 -23.43 8.15
C SER A 311 14.10 -22.46 8.84
N ALA A 312 15.09 -22.97 9.58
CA ALA A 312 16.24 -22.19 10.06
C ALA A 312 17.30 -22.14 8.94
N TYR A 313 17.14 -21.22 8.00
CA TYR A 313 17.85 -21.20 6.71
C TYR A 313 19.37 -21.10 6.80
N LEU A 314 19.92 -20.48 7.85
CA LEU A 314 21.37 -20.38 8.05
C LEU A 314 21.95 -21.43 8.98
N PHE A 315 21.12 -22.29 9.59
CA PHE A 315 21.60 -23.27 10.57
C PHE A 315 22.41 -24.38 9.90
N ASN A 316 23.71 -24.42 10.18
CA ASN A 316 24.66 -25.36 9.59
C ASN A 316 25.75 -25.77 10.59
N GLN A 317 25.40 -26.62 11.56
CA GLN A 317 26.29 -27.05 12.66
C GLN A 317 26.37 -28.58 12.77
N ASP A 318 27.52 -29.09 13.23
CA ASP A 318 27.74 -30.52 13.49
C ASP A 318 27.01 -30.98 14.77
N LEU A 319 26.07 -31.93 14.62
CA LEU A 319 25.31 -32.53 15.72
C LEU A 319 25.73 -33.98 16.04
N GLY A 320 26.80 -34.48 15.42
CA GLY A 320 27.24 -35.87 15.56
C GLY A 320 27.69 -36.24 16.99
N SER A 321 28.08 -35.25 17.78
CA SER A 321 28.47 -35.43 19.18
C SER A 321 27.29 -35.56 20.15
N TRP A 322 26.06 -35.25 19.71
CA TRP A 322 24.87 -35.35 20.55
C TRP A 322 24.54 -36.81 20.90
N ASN A 323 24.40 -37.10 22.19
CA ASN A 323 23.96 -38.39 22.69
C ASN A 323 22.42 -38.43 22.79
N ILE A 324 21.75 -39.26 22.01
CA ILE A 324 20.27 -39.22 21.84
C ILE A 324 19.52 -40.53 22.19
N PRO A 325 19.82 -41.21 23.33
CA PRO A 325 19.21 -42.50 23.66
C PRO A 325 17.74 -42.40 24.08
N SER A 326 17.24 -41.19 24.40
CA SER A 326 15.91 -40.96 24.96
C SER A 326 14.89 -40.41 23.95
N ILE A 327 15.32 -40.11 22.72
CA ILE A 327 14.49 -39.49 21.69
C ILE A 327 13.40 -40.44 21.20
N PHE A 328 12.14 -40.02 21.26
CA PHE A 328 11.01 -40.73 20.66
C PHE A 328 10.51 -40.09 19.34
N SER A 329 10.81 -38.81 19.08
CA SER A 329 10.30 -38.09 17.90
C SER A 329 11.19 -36.90 17.50
N MET A 330 11.52 -36.83 16.20
CA MET A 330 12.29 -35.74 15.55
C MET A 330 11.68 -35.38 14.18
N VAL A 331 10.35 -35.39 14.09
CA VAL A 331 9.62 -35.10 12.85
C VAL A 331 10.00 -33.72 12.37
N ASN A 332 10.47 -33.62 11.12
CA ASN A 332 10.87 -32.38 10.45
C ASN A 332 11.90 -31.54 11.21
N MET A 333 12.71 -32.16 12.07
CA MET A 333 13.72 -31.46 12.87
C MET A 333 14.67 -30.61 12.02
N LEU A 334 15.11 -31.11 10.87
CA LEU A 334 16.11 -30.49 9.98
C LEU A 334 15.53 -30.03 8.63
N SER A 335 14.23 -30.21 8.40
CA SER A 335 13.61 -29.90 7.10
C SER A 335 13.72 -28.40 6.77
N GLN A 336 14.21 -28.07 5.58
CA GLN A 336 14.44 -26.71 5.09
C GLN A 336 15.42 -25.90 5.95
N SER A 337 16.34 -26.57 6.67
CA SER A 337 17.44 -25.91 7.36
C SER A 337 18.63 -25.67 6.42
N GLY A 338 19.58 -24.83 6.83
CA GLY A 338 20.84 -24.59 6.12
C GLY A 338 21.87 -25.72 6.21
N MET A 339 21.49 -26.90 6.70
CA MET A 339 22.39 -27.99 7.02
C MET A 339 23.16 -28.48 5.77
N SER A 340 24.49 -28.36 5.81
CA SER A 340 25.36 -28.86 4.73
C SER A 340 25.43 -30.39 4.74
N SER A 341 25.83 -30.97 3.60
CA SER A 341 26.04 -32.42 3.52
C SER A 341 27.14 -32.93 4.46
N GLU A 342 28.18 -32.12 4.72
CA GLU A 342 29.26 -32.46 5.66
C GLU A 342 28.74 -32.58 7.10
N ASN A 343 28.01 -31.57 7.57
CA ASN A 343 27.48 -31.58 8.94
C ASN A 343 26.36 -32.61 9.11
N TYR A 344 25.55 -32.83 8.06
CA TYR A 344 24.54 -33.89 8.08
C TYR A 344 25.20 -35.29 8.10
N ASP A 345 26.27 -35.51 7.33
CA ASP A 345 27.05 -36.74 7.38
C ASP A 345 27.63 -36.99 8.77
N ALA A 346 28.29 -35.98 9.36
CA ALA A 346 28.86 -36.07 10.70
C ALA A 346 27.79 -36.43 11.74
N THR A 347 26.60 -35.84 11.62
CA THR A 347 25.42 -36.13 12.43
C THR A 347 25.01 -37.60 12.33
N LEU A 348 24.79 -38.10 11.12
CA LEU A 348 24.38 -39.49 10.87
C LEU A 348 25.46 -40.50 11.32
N ILE A 349 26.73 -40.20 11.07
CA ILE A 349 27.86 -41.03 11.48
C ILE A 349 27.91 -41.15 13.00
N GLY A 350 27.86 -40.02 13.70
CA GLY A 350 27.85 -39.95 15.16
C GLY A 350 26.71 -40.77 15.76
N TRP A 351 25.49 -40.57 15.24
CA TRP A 351 24.29 -41.23 15.75
C TRP A 351 24.24 -42.73 15.48
N SER A 352 24.73 -43.20 14.34
CA SER A 352 24.73 -44.64 13.99
C SER A 352 25.55 -45.52 14.95
N SER A 353 26.47 -44.92 15.71
CA SER A 353 27.33 -45.60 16.67
C SER A 353 26.67 -45.78 18.05
N GLN A 354 25.51 -45.15 18.27
CA GLN A 354 24.80 -45.11 19.54
C GLN A 354 23.75 -46.22 19.65
N ASN A 355 23.20 -46.41 20.86
CA ASN A 355 22.05 -47.27 21.09
C ASN A 355 20.76 -46.44 21.00
N LEU A 356 20.19 -46.35 19.80
CA LEU A 356 19.04 -45.50 19.48
C LEU A 356 17.70 -46.15 19.86
N GLN A 357 16.64 -45.34 20.03
CA GLN A 357 15.26 -45.83 20.16
C GLN A 357 14.75 -46.38 18.83
N ASN A 358 13.80 -47.32 18.87
CA ASN A 358 13.23 -47.89 17.65
C ASN A 358 12.09 -47.01 17.08
N GLY A 359 11.97 -46.94 15.75
CA GLY A 359 10.81 -46.37 15.07
C GLY A 359 10.70 -44.84 15.08
N VAL A 360 11.81 -44.13 15.26
CA VAL A 360 11.84 -42.66 15.25
C VAL A 360 11.76 -42.13 13.81
N ASN A 361 11.04 -41.03 13.62
CA ASN A 361 11.01 -40.29 12.34
C ASN A 361 11.93 -39.06 12.44
N LEU A 362 12.91 -38.98 11.55
CA LEU A 362 13.79 -37.82 11.33
C LEU A 362 13.39 -37.17 10.00
N GLY A 363 12.82 -35.96 10.06
CA GLY A 363 12.58 -35.16 8.85
C GLY A 363 13.73 -34.20 8.60
N ALA A 364 14.27 -34.25 7.38
CA ALA A 364 15.41 -33.48 6.88
C ALA A 364 15.21 -33.17 5.38
N GLU A 365 13.98 -32.78 5.01
CA GLU A 365 13.63 -32.40 3.64
C GLU A 365 14.53 -31.23 3.19
N GLU A 366 15.01 -31.26 1.94
CA GLU A 366 16.01 -30.34 1.39
C GLU A 366 17.43 -30.46 1.96
N VAL A 367 17.69 -31.43 2.84
CA VAL A 367 19.04 -31.78 3.31
C VAL A 367 19.52 -33.04 2.57
N TYR A 368 20.79 -33.06 2.20
CA TYR A 368 21.40 -34.16 1.45
C TYR A 368 22.63 -34.72 2.17
N TYR A 369 22.89 -36.02 2.05
CA TYR A 369 24.11 -36.65 2.57
C TYR A 369 25.11 -36.99 1.46
N CYS A 370 26.39 -37.16 1.82
CA CYS A 370 27.45 -37.55 0.90
C CYS A 370 28.06 -38.90 1.25
N ASN A 371 28.66 -38.98 2.43
CA ASN A 371 29.52 -40.07 2.87
C ASN A 371 28.87 -40.96 3.93
N ALA A 372 27.69 -40.61 4.45
CA ALA A 372 27.01 -41.34 5.53
C ALA A 372 25.97 -42.37 5.06
N GLU A 373 26.00 -42.83 3.80
CA GLU A 373 25.02 -43.81 3.28
C GLU A 373 24.93 -45.09 4.12
N VAL A 374 26.09 -45.61 4.55
CA VAL A 374 26.16 -46.86 5.34
C VAL A 374 25.57 -46.64 6.73
N GLU A 375 25.91 -45.53 7.36
CA GLU A 375 25.49 -45.13 8.70
C GLU A 375 24.00 -44.81 8.73
N ARG A 376 23.52 -44.04 7.75
CA ARG A 376 22.09 -43.77 7.50
C ARG A 376 21.30 -45.06 7.35
N GLN A 377 21.75 -45.98 6.48
CA GLN A 377 21.07 -47.25 6.26
C GLN A 377 21.12 -48.14 7.51
N SER A 378 22.21 -48.12 8.27
CA SER A 378 22.34 -48.83 9.55
C SER A 378 21.31 -48.33 10.58
N ILE A 379 21.08 -47.03 10.66
CA ILE A 379 20.05 -46.44 11.53
C ILE A 379 18.65 -46.95 11.14
N ILE A 380 18.34 -46.96 9.85
CA ILE A 380 17.06 -47.46 9.31
C ILE A 380 16.90 -48.97 9.58
N ASP A 381 17.90 -49.79 9.24
CA ASP A 381 17.79 -51.24 9.29
C ASP A 381 17.78 -51.79 10.73
N ASN A 382 18.61 -51.23 11.61
CA ASN A 382 18.79 -51.76 12.96
C ASN A 382 17.75 -51.21 13.95
N PHE A 383 17.30 -49.97 13.75
CA PHE A 383 16.37 -49.30 14.66
C PHE A 383 15.00 -49.00 14.03
N GLY A 384 14.79 -49.30 12.75
CA GLY A 384 13.50 -49.09 12.08
C GLY A 384 13.13 -47.61 11.94
N TRP A 385 14.11 -46.70 11.89
CA TRP A 385 13.86 -45.28 11.70
C TRP A 385 13.28 -44.98 10.32
N THR A 386 12.48 -43.92 10.24
CA THR A 386 12.11 -43.29 8.97
C THR A 386 12.92 -42.01 8.83
N ILE A 387 13.73 -41.90 7.77
CA ILE A 387 14.50 -40.70 7.47
C ILE A 387 13.96 -40.12 6.17
N THR A 388 13.43 -38.90 6.23
CA THR A 388 12.90 -38.15 5.08
C THR A 388 13.89 -37.05 4.73
N ASP A 389 14.92 -37.39 3.96
CA ASP A 389 15.91 -36.47 3.40
C ASP A 389 15.85 -36.45 1.87
N ASN A 390 16.60 -35.56 1.22
CA ASN A 390 16.65 -35.48 -0.25
C ASN A 390 17.61 -36.50 -0.89
N GLY A 391 18.11 -37.46 -0.10
CA GLY A 391 18.97 -38.53 -0.57
C GLY A 391 20.44 -38.13 -0.73
N TYR A 392 21.17 -38.96 -1.49
CA TYR A 392 22.56 -38.74 -1.85
C TYR A 392 22.71 -37.48 -2.71
N ASN A 393 23.54 -36.54 -2.27
CA ASN A 393 23.92 -35.41 -3.12
C ASN A 393 24.84 -35.91 -4.26
N ILE A 394 24.41 -35.68 -5.50
CA ILE A 394 25.14 -36.18 -6.68
C ILE A 394 26.53 -35.53 -6.82
N ASP A 395 26.74 -34.40 -6.16
CA ASP A 395 27.95 -33.58 -6.23
C ASP A 395 29.00 -33.95 -5.15
N CYS A 396 28.84 -35.05 -4.41
CA CYS A 396 29.76 -35.44 -3.32
C CYS A 396 31.10 -36.08 -3.75
N ASN A 397 31.34 -36.27 -5.05
CA ASN A 397 32.53 -36.97 -5.56
C ASN A 397 33.67 -36.02 -5.97
N VAL A 398 33.86 -34.93 -5.24
CA VAL A 398 34.86 -33.92 -5.61
C VAL A 398 35.99 -33.95 -4.56
N PRO A 399 37.27 -34.03 -4.97
CA PRO A 399 38.39 -34.43 -4.08
C PRO A 399 38.67 -33.48 -2.90
N ASP A 400 39.33 -33.97 -1.83
CA ASP A 400 39.77 -33.27 -0.57
C ASP A 400 40.40 -31.86 -0.71
N ASN A 401 40.85 -31.51 -1.91
CA ASN A 401 40.93 -30.13 -2.34
C ASN A 401 40.48 -30.13 -3.80
N THR A 402 39.34 -29.53 -4.04
CA THR A 402 38.80 -29.26 -5.34
C THR A 402 39.51 -28.04 -5.86
N THR A 403 40.42 -28.26 -6.81
CA THR A 403 41.06 -27.14 -7.50
C THR A 403 39.98 -26.15 -7.94
N PRO A 404 40.04 -24.87 -7.51
CA PRO A 404 38.99 -23.91 -7.76
C PRO A 404 38.73 -23.87 -9.26
N VAL A 405 37.47 -23.74 -9.66
CA VAL A 405 37.12 -23.72 -11.08
C VAL A 405 36.85 -22.28 -11.46
N ALA A 406 37.77 -21.70 -12.23
CA ALA A 406 37.56 -20.38 -12.80
C ALA A 406 36.64 -20.51 -14.01
N ILE A 407 35.52 -19.80 -13.99
CA ILE A 407 34.50 -19.89 -15.01
C ILE A 407 34.80 -18.86 -16.10
N ASN A 408 34.56 -19.23 -17.36
CA ASN A 408 34.65 -18.30 -18.48
C ASN A 408 33.49 -17.31 -18.38
N GLN A 409 33.81 -16.03 -18.51
CA GLN A 409 32.84 -14.97 -18.36
C GLN A 409 32.75 -14.17 -19.64
N ASN A 410 31.53 -13.83 -20.03
CA ASN A 410 31.30 -12.87 -21.08
C ASN A 410 30.81 -11.59 -20.41
N GLY A 411 31.38 -10.47 -20.80
CA GLY A 411 30.99 -9.17 -20.30
C GLY A 411 30.90 -8.16 -21.42
N HIS A 412 30.41 -6.99 -21.06
CA HIS A 412 30.34 -5.84 -21.93
C HIS A 412 31.10 -4.70 -21.25
N ALA A 413 31.79 -3.90 -22.04
CA ALA A 413 32.44 -2.69 -21.55
C ALA A 413 32.32 -1.59 -22.59
N PHE A 414 32.50 -0.35 -22.16
CA PHE A 414 32.54 0.79 -23.04
C PHE A 414 33.96 1.31 -23.16
N THR A 415 34.25 1.90 -24.32
CA THR A 415 35.60 2.39 -24.60
C THR A 415 36.07 3.45 -23.58
N SER A 416 37.26 3.29 -23.00
CA SER A 416 37.85 4.14 -21.95
C SER A 416 37.13 4.18 -20.59
N VAL A 417 36.14 3.31 -20.36
CA VAL A 417 35.41 3.23 -19.10
C VAL A 417 35.97 2.11 -18.23
N SER A 418 36.08 2.35 -16.93
CA SER A 418 36.43 1.30 -15.98
C SER A 418 35.21 0.45 -15.67
N THR A 419 35.34 -0.85 -15.84
CA THR A 419 34.30 -1.86 -15.69
C THR A 419 34.83 -2.85 -14.65
N ASN A 420 34.24 -2.91 -13.44
CA ASN A 420 34.58 -4.02 -12.56
C ASN A 420 33.87 -5.28 -13.03
N ILE A 421 34.47 -6.42 -12.72
CA ILE A 421 34.08 -7.75 -13.12
C ILE A 421 34.35 -8.60 -11.90
N GLN A 422 33.30 -9.14 -11.28
CA GLN A 422 33.48 -10.17 -10.27
C GLN A 422 33.99 -11.43 -10.96
N LEU A 423 35.04 -12.02 -10.41
CA LEU A 423 35.60 -13.25 -10.92
C LEU A 423 34.73 -14.41 -10.44
N ASP A 424 34.10 -15.10 -11.39
CA ASP A 424 33.24 -16.24 -11.08
C ASP A 424 34.09 -17.49 -10.90
N VAL A 425 34.27 -17.85 -9.64
CA VAL A 425 35.05 -19.00 -9.24
C VAL A 425 34.25 -19.80 -8.26
N SER A 426 33.97 -21.05 -8.63
CA SER A 426 33.45 -22.02 -7.68
C SER A 426 34.64 -22.70 -7.02
N ASP A 427 34.72 -22.54 -5.71
CA ASP A 427 35.53 -23.39 -4.87
C ASP A 427 34.59 -24.20 -4.01
N GLN A 428 34.63 -25.52 -4.19
CA GLN A 428 33.66 -26.41 -3.56
C GLN A 428 33.98 -26.65 -2.09
N ASP A 429 35.19 -26.30 -1.65
CA ASP A 429 35.63 -26.44 -0.27
C ASP A 429 35.57 -25.11 0.51
N GLY A 430 35.35 -23.99 -0.18
CA GLY A 430 35.14 -22.66 0.43
C GLY A 430 36.41 -22.01 0.99
N ASP A 431 37.58 -22.35 0.46
CA ASP A 431 38.85 -21.78 0.88
C ASP A 431 38.99 -20.30 0.46
N ALA A 432 39.85 -19.57 1.16
CA ALA A 432 40.12 -18.16 0.83
C ALA A 432 40.91 -18.05 -0.48
N LEU A 433 40.30 -17.46 -1.51
CA LEU A 433 40.88 -17.39 -2.86
C LEU A 433 41.76 -16.17 -3.09
N THR A 434 42.82 -16.36 -3.86
CA THR A 434 43.64 -15.29 -4.45
C THR A 434 43.59 -15.37 -5.97
N TYR A 435 43.74 -14.25 -6.67
CA TYR A 435 43.54 -14.19 -8.12
C TYR A 435 44.79 -13.68 -8.83
N THR A 436 45.03 -14.15 -10.05
CA THR A 436 46.12 -13.68 -10.90
C THR A 436 45.66 -13.58 -12.35
N ILE A 437 45.97 -12.46 -13.00
CA ILE A 437 45.77 -12.30 -14.44
C ILE A 437 46.89 -13.07 -15.15
N VAL A 438 46.51 -14.03 -16.00
CA VAL A 438 47.43 -14.91 -16.71
C VAL A 438 47.86 -14.26 -18.02
N ASP A 439 46.89 -13.93 -18.87
CA ASP A 439 47.11 -13.17 -20.09
C ASP A 439 46.34 -11.84 -19.98
N PRO A 440 47.01 -10.68 -19.92
CA PRO A 440 46.34 -9.40 -19.82
C PRO A 440 45.67 -9.00 -21.15
N PRO A 441 44.68 -8.09 -21.11
CA PRO A 441 44.07 -7.53 -22.33
C PRO A 441 45.10 -6.81 -23.21
N SER A 442 44.90 -6.88 -24.53
CA SER A 442 45.81 -6.27 -25.53
C SER A 442 45.44 -4.81 -25.86
N ASN A 443 44.19 -4.43 -25.62
CA ASN A 443 43.57 -3.15 -25.92
C ASN A 443 42.89 -2.57 -24.68
N GLY A 444 43.44 -2.85 -23.50
CA GLY A 444 42.99 -2.32 -22.22
C GLY A 444 43.95 -2.67 -21.09
N THR A 445 43.54 -2.38 -19.87
CA THR A 445 44.21 -2.78 -18.63
C THR A 445 43.23 -3.52 -17.75
N ALA A 446 43.67 -4.60 -17.12
CA ALA A 446 42.90 -5.33 -16.12
C ALA A 446 43.70 -5.38 -14.81
N VAL A 447 43.06 -5.09 -13.68
CA VAL A 447 43.68 -5.04 -12.35
C VAL A 447 42.76 -5.68 -11.34
N ILE A 448 43.27 -6.58 -10.50
CA ILE A 448 42.50 -7.15 -9.38
C ILE A 448 42.46 -6.12 -8.26
N THR A 449 41.26 -5.72 -7.84
CA THR A 449 41.01 -4.63 -6.90
C THR A 449 40.51 -5.11 -5.53
N GLU A 450 39.93 -6.31 -5.44
CA GLU A 450 39.55 -6.95 -4.18
C GLU A 450 39.80 -8.46 -4.21
N THR A 451 40.20 -9.04 -3.06
CA THR A 451 40.48 -10.48 -2.90
C THR A 451 39.67 -11.14 -1.78
N GLN A 452 38.76 -10.42 -1.12
CA GLN A 452 37.83 -10.96 -0.11
C GLN A 452 36.41 -10.94 -0.73
N GLY A 453 35.53 -11.88 -0.41
CA GLY A 453 34.16 -11.90 -0.96
C GLY A 453 34.02 -12.32 -2.44
N GLY A 454 34.93 -13.15 -2.96
CA GLY A 454 34.82 -13.76 -4.30
C GLY A 454 35.63 -13.11 -5.43
N GLY A 455 36.44 -12.09 -5.14
CA GLY A 455 37.42 -11.51 -6.07
C GLY A 455 36.86 -10.54 -7.13
N VAL A 456 37.30 -9.28 -7.10
CA VAL A 456 36.88 -8.24 -8.05
C VAL A 456 38.06 -7.82 -8.93
N LEU A 457 37.83 -7.72 -10.23
CA LEU A 457 38.77 -7.22 -11.24
C LEU A 457 38.22 -5.99 -11.96
N THR A 458 38.98 -4.90 -12.04
CA THR A 458 38.66 -3.71 -12.83
C THR A 458 39.34 -3.78 -14.19
N TYR A 459 38.54 -3.83 -15.26
CA TYR A 459 38.96 -3.71 -16.66
C TYR A 459 38.76 -2.28 -17.17
N THR A 460 39.68 -1.75 -17.96
CA THR A 460 39.55 -0.45 -18.63
C THR A 460 40.09 -0.58 -20.05
N SER A 461 39.27 -0.35 -21.07
CA SER A 461 39.79 -0.41 -22.44
C SER A 461 40.68 0.80 -22.76
N ASN A 462 41.55 0.65 -23.76
CA ASN A 462 42.22 1.76 -24.41
C ASN A 462 41.20 2.64 -25.13
N ALA A 463 41.51 3.94 -25.22
CA ALA A 463 40.63 4.89 -25.87
C ALA A 463 40.39 4.58 -27.36
N GLY A 464 39.11 4.53 -27.74
CA GLY A 464 38.66 4.26 -29.11
C GLY A 464 38.75 2.79 -29.54
N PHE A 465 39.00 1.86 -28.61
CA PHE A 465 38.91 0.43 -28.90
C PHE A 465 37.45 -0.02 -28.90
N GLU A 466 37.06 -0.74 -29.95
CA GLU A 466 35.76 -1.38 -30.15
C GLU A 466 35.97 -2.79 -30.72
N GLY A 467 35.15 -3.73 -30.27
CA GLY A 467 35.21 -5.14 -30.62
C GLY A 467 35.46 -6.03 -29.41
N THR A 468 35.49 -7.33 -29.67
CA THR A 468 35.74 -8.33 -28.63
C THR A 468 37.21 -8.33 -28.22
N GLU A 469 37.44 -8.21 -26.92
CA GLU A 469 38.73 -8.43 -26.28
C GLU A 469 38.63 -9.64 -25.35
N THR A 470 39.64 -10.50 -25.40
CA THR A 470 39.76 -11.61 -24.46
C THR A 470 41.01 -11.47 -23.62
N PHE A 471 40.88 -11.79 -22.34
CA PHE A 471 41.99 -11.90 -21.40
C PHE A 471 41.67 -13.02 -20.41
N SER A 472 42.67 -13.46 -19.66
CA SER A 472 42.54 -14.69 -18.88
C SER A 472 43.02 -14.53 -17.44
N TYR A 473 42.40 -15.27 -16.53
CA TYR A 473 42.71 -15.24 -15.11
C TYR A 473 42.71 -16.65 -14.51
N LYS A 474 43.26 -16.75 -13.31
CA LYS A 474 43.18 -17.92 -12.45
C LYS A 474 42.91 -17.49 -11.01
N ALA A 475 42.23 -18.36 -10.28
CA ALA A 475 42.16 -18.33 -8.83
C ALA A 475 43.09 -19.38 -8.21
N ASN A 476 43.46 -19.16 -6.96
CA ASN A 476 44.31 -20.06 -6.19
C ASN A 476 43.81 -20.10 -4.74
N ASP A 477 43.52 -21.31 -4.26
CA ASP A 477 43.01 -21.65 -2.92
C ASP A 477 44.12 -21.64 -1.82
N GLY A 478 45.33 -21.19 -2.16
CA GLY A 478 46.53 -21.29 -1.32
C GLY A 478 47.38 -22.54 -1.57
N THR A 479 46.89 -23.50 -2.35
CA THR A 479 47.57 -24.77 -2.68
C THR A 479 47.57 -25.09 -4.17
N THR A 480 46.46 -24.92 -4.90
CA THR A 480 46.34 -25.23 -6.32
C THR A 480 45.77 -24.08 -7.15
N ASP A 481 46.27 -23.94 -8.38
CA ASP A 481 45.73 -22.99 -9.36
C ASP A 481 44.53 -23.59 -10.06
N SER A 482 43.48 -22.78 -10.25
CA SER A 482 42.34 -23.10 -11.08
C SER A 482 42.71 -23.43 -12.53
N ASN A 483 41.75 -23.98 -13.29
CA ASN A 483 41.79 -23.85 -14.74
C ASN A 483 41.84 -22.36 -15.14
N ILE A 484 42.27 -22.08 -16.36
CA ILE A 484 42.23 -20.71 -16.88
C ILE A 484 40.77 -20.37 -17.16
N GLY A 485 40.27 -19.32 -16.50
CA GLY A 485 39.03 -18.65 -16.87
C GLY A 485 39.33 -17.60 -17.93
N GLU A 486 38.62 -17.64 -19.05
CA GLU A 486 38.70 -16.64 -20.10
C GLU A 486 37.57 -15.63 -19.92
N ILE A 487 37.94 -14.35 -19.85
CA ILE A 487 37.01 -13.24 -19.85
C ILE A 487 36.98 -12.70 -21.28
N SER A 488 35.82 -12.76 -21.90
CA SER A 488 35.54 -12.18 -23.22
C SER A 488 34.67 -10.94 -23.05
N ILE A 489 35.28 -9.77 -23.20
CA ILE A 489 34.59 -8.49 -23.13
C ILE A 489 34.31 -8.01 -24.55
N ASN A 490 33.04 -7.85 -24.89
CA ASN A 490 32.68 -7.08 -26.07
C ASN A 490 32.72 -5.60 -25.69
N VAL A 491 33.76 -4.91 -26.17
CA VAL A 491 33.91 -3.46 -25.98
C VAL A 491 33.14 -2.76 -27.08
N PHE A 492 32.22 -1.89 -26.71
CA PHE A 492 31.49 -1.07 -27.65
C PHE A 492 31.97 0.38 -27.57
N GLU A 493 31.74 1.13 -28.66
CA GLU A 493 31.73 2.57 -28.55
C GLU A 493 30.65 2.92 -27.54
N LYS A 494 30.94 3.86 -26.65
CA LYS A 494 29.91 4.41 -25.78
C LYS A 494 28.91 5.12 -26.70
N GLU A 495 27.77 4.48 -26.95
CA GLU A 495 26.69 5.11 -27.71
C GLU A 495 26.11 6.25 -26.86
N PRO A 496 25.83 7.44 -27.44
CA PRO A 496 25.47 8.65 -26.72
C PRO A 496 24.20 8.59 -25.87
N ASN A 497 23.48 7.46 -25.84
CA ASN A 497 22.13 7.35 -25.31
C ASN A 497 21.84 5.92 -24.84
N LEU A 498 22.15 5.58 -23.59
CA LEU A 498 21.73 4.30 -22.98
C LEU A 498 21.08 4.54 -21.62
N ASN A 499 19.78 4.25 -21.56
CA ASN A 499 18.99 4.16 -20.33
C ASN A 499 19.29 2.82 -19.64
N TRP A 500 20.13 2.86 -18.61
CA TRP A 500 20.58 1.71 -17.81
C TRP A 500 19.46 0.84 -17.22
N ALA A 501 18.29 1.45 -16.95
CA ALA A 501 17.19 0.75 -16.28
C ALA A 501 16.49 -0.28 -17.21
N THR A 502 16.79 -0.25 -18.52
CA THR A 502 16.06 -1.02 -19.52
C THR A 502 16.66 -2.35 -19.93
N TYR A 503 17.93 -2.59 -19.60
CA TYR A 503 18.63 -3.76 -20.10
C TYR A 503 18.48 -4.99 -19.17
N TYR A 504 18.07 -4.80 -17.91
CA TYR A 504 18.18 -5.84 -16.87
C TYR A 504 17.00 -6.00 -15.87
N SER A 505 15.95 -5.18 -15.88
CA SER A 505 14.75 -5.42 -15.03
C SER A 505 13.58 -5.98 -15.84
N SER A 506 12.83 -6.93 -15.27
CA SER A 506 11.59 -7.44 -15.86
C SER A 506 10.49 -6.37 -15.83
N THR A 507 10.44 -5.52 -16.85
CA THR A 507 9.25 -4.82 -17.36
C THR A 507 8.53 -3.72 -16.53
N GLN A 508 8.98 -3.26 -15.35
CA GLN A 508 8.27 -2.18 -14.61
C GLN A 508 9.17 -1.24 -13.76
N ASN A 509 9.88 -0.29 -14.36
CA ASN A 509 10.48 0.85 -13.63
C ASN A 509 9.52 2.05 -13.66
N ILE A 510 9.39 2.77 -12.55
CA ILE A 510 8.62 4.01 -12.44
C ILE A 510 9.61 5.15 -12.20
N ILE A 511 9.56 6.20 -13.05
CA ILE A 511 10.18 7.50 -12.76
C ILE A 511 9.13 8.31 -12.01
N GLU A 512 9.47 8.76 -10.81
CA GLU A 512 8.57 9.52 -9.94
C GLU A 512 8.81 11.03 -10.07
N SER A 513 10.07 11.48 -10.26
CA SER A 513 10.40 12.91 -10.48
C SER A 513 11.73 13.10 -11.22
N SER A 514 11.94 14.31 -11.75
CA SER A 514 13.21 14.74 -12.32
C SER A 514 13.46 16.25 -12.20
N THR A 515 14.73 16.65 -12.16
CA THR A 515 15.16 18.06 -12.18
C THR A 515 16.40 18.24 -13.07
N LYS A 516 16.74 19.49 -13.45
CA LYS A 516 17.89 19.78 -14.33
C LYS A 516 18.78 20.87 -13.77
N ASP A 517 20.09 20.72 -13.93
CA ASP A 517 21.04 21.78 -13.59
C ASP A 517 21.27 22.75 -14.77
N ASP A 518 21.94 23.87 -14.48
CA ASP A 518 22.29 24.90 -15.46
C ASP A 518 23.16 24.38 -16.61
N SER A 519 23.77 23.20 -16.47
CA SER A 519 24.58 22.54 -17.50
C SER A 519 23.76 21.58 -18.37
N GLY A 520 22.45 21.49 -18.15
CA GLY A 520 21.55 20.60 -18.89
C GLY A 520 21.55 19.15 -18.41
N ASN A 521 22.29 18.82 -17.34
CA ASN A 521 22.26 17.47 -16.80
C ASN A 521 20.91 17.23 -16.11
N THR A 522 20.32 16.06 -16.34
CA THR A 522 19.04 15.66 -15.77
C THR A 522 19.24 14.70 -14.61
N TYR A 523 18.64 14.98 -13.46
CA TYR A 523 18.60 14.07 -12.32
C TYR A 523 17.21 13.46 -12.26
N THR A 524 17.11 12.14 -12.17
CA THR A 524 15.83 11.42 -12.07
C THR A 524 15.80 10.55 -10.83
N VAL A 525 14.60 10.35 -10.31
CA VAL A 525 14.35 9.45 -9.17
C VAL A 525 13.14 8.57 -9.42
N GLY A 526 13.11 7.41 -8.80
CA GLY A 526 11.93 6.56 -8.85
C GLY A 526 12.06 5.21 -8.13
N SER A 527 11.30 4.23 -8.60
CA SER A 527 11.31 2.85 -8.07
C SER A 527 11.31 1.77 -9.17
N PHE A 528 11.79 0.57 -8.86
CA PHE A 528 11.79 -0.60 -9.76
C PHE A 528 11.44 -1.90 -9.01
N TYR A 529 10.91 -2.91 -9.71
CA TYR A 529 10.62 -4.24 -9.13
C TYR A 529 11.83 -5.17 -9.22
N ASP A 530 12.05 -5.91 -8.13
CA ASP A 530 12.87 -7.15 -7.99
C ASP A 530 14.19 -7.18 -8.80
N PHE A 531 15.29 -7.03 -8.07
CA PHE A 531 16.66 -7.01 -8.59
C PHE A 531 17.39 -8.36 -8.50
N SER A 532 16.69 -9.47 -8.23
CA SER A 532 17.32 -10.79 -8.03
C SER A 532 18.20 -11.29 -9.19
N ASN A 533 18.16 -10.65 -10.36
CA ASN A 533 18.98 -10.98 -11.54
C ASN A 533 20.02 -9.91 -11.94
N PHE A 534 20.20 -8.84 -11.16
CA PHE A 534 21.17 -7.80 -11.50
C PHE A 534 22.55 -8.11 -10.90
N LYS A 535 23.49 -8.46 -11.78
CA LYS A 535 24.93 -8.52 -11.52
C LYS A 535 25.63 -7.63 -12.55
N ASP A 536 25.43 -6.32 -12.46
CA ASP A 536 26.28 -5.35 -13.19
C ASP A 536 27.39 -4.87 -12.25
N TYR A 537 28.60 -5.30 -12.57
CA TYR A 537 29.79 -5.07 -11.78
C TYR A 537 30.44 -3.70 -12.04
N THR A 538 29.78 -2.78 -12.74
CA THR A 538 30.44 -1.52 -13.10
C THR A 538 30.27 -0.38 -12.10
N THR A 539 29.18 -0.28 -11.33
CA THR A 539 29.06 0.70 -10.21
C THR A 539 27.87 0.49 -9.23
N LEU A 540 27.15 -0.64 -9.22
CA LEU A 540 25.97 -0.77 -8.35
C LEU A 540 26.25 -1.59 -7.06
N ASN A 541 26.33 -0.91 -5.92
CA ASN A 541 26.33 -1.50 -4.57
C ASN A 541 24.92 -2.02 -4.19
N ALA A 542 24.33 -2.89 -5.00
CA ALA A 542 23.08 -3.56 -4.66
C ALA A 542 23.40 -4.79 -3.80
N THR A 543 23.19 -4.67 -2.49
CA THR A 543 23.12 -5.83 -1.60
C THR A 543 21.70 -6.42 -1.71
N TYR A 544 21.62 -7.74 -1.88
CA TYR A 544 20.41 -8.58 -1.91
C TYR A 544 19.13 -7.90 -1.38
N SER A 545 18.25 -7.47 -2.28
CA SER A 545 16.85 -7.19 -1.97
C SER A 545 16.01 -8.40 -2.40
N VAL A 546 15.23 -8.94 -1.47
CA VAL A 546 14.25 -10.03 -1.71
C VAL A 546 12.82 -9.48 -1.70
N GLY A 547 12.68 -8.16 -1.87
CA GLY A 547 11.46 -7.39 -1.63
C GLY A 547 10.68 -6.95 -2.86
N GLY A 548 9.66 -6.12 -2.62
CA GLY A 548 8.67 -5.70 -3.61
C GLY A 548 9.19 -4.68 -4.65
N ARG A 549 9.65 -3.50 -4.20
CA ARG A 549 10.28 -2.48 -5.07
C ARG A 549 11.42 -1.79 -4.35
N ASP A 550 12.43 -1.37 -5.09
CA ASP A 550 13.55 -0.60 -4.56
C ASP A 550 13.61 0.81 -5.19
N GLY A 551 14.17 1.78 -4.47
CA GLY A 551 14.32 3.16 -4.91
C GLY A 551 15.62 3.41 -5.68
N TYR A 552 15.61 4.36 -6.62
CA TYR A 552 16.81 4.80 -7.33
C TYR A 552 16.90 6.31 -7.53
N VAL A 553 18.14 6.77 -7.75
CA VAL A 553 18.52 8.11 -8.15
C VAL A 553 19.52 8.00 -9.31
N ALA A 554 19.36 8.76 -10.37
CA ALA A 554 20.28 8.74 -11.51
C ALA A 554 20.53 10.15 -12.05
N LYS A 555 21.74 10.37 -12.56
CA LYS A 555 22.10 11.59 -13.28
C LYS A 555 22.45 11.26 -14.73
N TYR A 556 21.88 12.02 -15.64
CA TYR A 556 22.15 11.98 -17.06
C TYR A 556 22.76 13.31 -17.50
N ASP A 557 23.62 13.30 -18.51
CA ASP A 557 24.10 14.54 -19.11
C ASP A 557 23.03 15.18 -20.02
N GLU A 558 23.37 16.33 -20.62
CA GLU A 558 22.49 17.03 -21.57
C GLU A 558 22.12 16.22 -22.81
N ASN A 559 22.86 15.14 -23.11
CA ASN A 559 22.59 14.28 -24.25
C ASN A 559 21.67 13.11 -23.87
N GLY A 560 21.52 12.80 -22.58
CA GLY A 560 20.78 11.65 -22.10
C GLY A 560 21.67 10.45 -21.75
N GLU A 561 23.00 10.64 -21.69
CA GLU A 561 23.94 9.62 -21.20
C GLU A 561 23.90 9.53 -19.69
N LEU A 562 23.75 8.32 -19.13
CA LEU A 562 23.95 8.12 -17.69
C LEU A 562 25.37 8.52 -17.30
N LEU A 563 25.48 9.42 -16.33
CA LEU A 563 26.72 9.80 -15.66
C LEU A 563 26.98 8.94 -14.42
N TRP A 564 25.96 8.78 -13.57
CA TRP A 564 25.99 7.91 -12.39
C TRP A 564 24.56 7.53 -11.96
N SER A 565 24.43 6.45 -11.18
CA SER A 565 23.20 6.08 -10.49
C SER A 565 23.49 5.54 -9.09
N ASN A 566 22.50 5.62 -8.22
CA ASN A 566 22.52 5.08 -6.86
C ASN A 566 21.15 4.44 -6.56
N THR A 567 21.14 3.39 -5.74
CA THR A 567 19.94 2.63 -5.41
C THR A 567 19.87 2.38 -3.91
N PHE A 568 18.66 2.17 -3.41
CA PHE A 568 18.42 1.74 -2.04
C PHE A 568 17.18 0.85 -1.97
N GLY A 569 17.22 -0.17 -1.11
CA GLY A 569 16.16 -1.17 -1.06
C GLY A 569 16.25 -2.12 0.13
N GLY A 570 15.15 -2.82 0.41
CA GLY A 570 14.99 -3.73 1.53
C GLY A 570 14.04 -4.89 1.21
N LEU A 571 13.50 -5.56 2.24
CA LEU A 571 12.53 -6.66 2.03
C LEU A 571 11.14 -6.17 1.57
N TYR A 572 10.91 -4.87 1.60
CA TYR A 572 9.61 -4.23 1.39
C TYR A 572 9.70 -3.15 0.29
N THR A 573 8.67 -2.33 0.10
CA THR A 573 8.62 -1.33 -0.97
C THR A 573 9.35 -0.06 -0.57
N ASP A 574 10.41 0.30 -1.29
CA ASP A 574 11.15 1.54 -1.13
C ASP A 574 11.03 2.41 -2.39
N ARG A 575 10.97 3.73 -2.21
CA ARG A 575 10.77 4.68 -3.30
C ARG A 575 11.55 5.96 -3.11
N ALA A 576 12.11 6.48 -4.20
CA ALA A 576 12.55 7.87 -4.28
C ALA A 576 11.42 8.69 -4.93
N ASN A 577 10.83 9.65 -4.20
CA ASN A 577 9.61 10.37 -4.59
C ASN A 577 9.89 11.64 -5.39
N ASP A 578 10.87 12.44 -4.97
CA ASP A 578 11.14 13.75 -5.57
C ASP A 578 12.61 14.17 -5.46
N VAL A 579 13.07 15.03 -6.36
CA VAL A 579 14.45 15.50 -6.44
C VAL A 579 14.55 16.98 -6.81
N VAL A 580 15.36 17.73 -6.06
CA VAL A 580 15.69 19.13 -6.37
C VAL A 580 17.18 19.38 -6.28
N ILE A 581 17.65 20.42 -6.97
CA ILE A 581 19.02 20.91 -6.83
C ILE A 581 19.04 21.96 -5.72
N ALA A 582 19.91 21.76 -4.74
CA ALA A 582 20.13 22.69 -3.66
C ALA A 582 21.06 23.83 -4.09
N SER A 583 21.09 24.90 -3.31
CA SER A 583 21.88 26.11 -3.59
C SER A 583 23.40 25.92 -3.66
N ASP A 584 23.93 24.78 -3.18
CA ASP A 584 25.34 24.41 -3.31
C ASP A 584 25.63 23.53 -4.54
N GLY A 585 24.63 23.28 -5.40
CA GLY A 585 24.75 22.50 -6.62
C GLY A 585 24.65 21.00 -6.44
N ASN A 586 24.51 20.51 -5.19
CA ASN A 586 24.23 19.12 -4.87
C ASN A 586 22.72 18.84 -4.95
N ILE A 587 22.34 17.57 -5.07
CA ILE A 587 20.92 17.20 -5.13
C ILE A 587 20.39 16.77 -3.78
N ILE A 588 19.12 17.07 -3.54
CA ILE A 588 18.36 16.57 -2.40
C ILE A 588 17.23 15.70 -2.94
N VAL A 589 17.10 14.51 -2.38
CA VAL A 589 16.08 13.52 -2.74
C VAL A 589 15.18 13.29 -1.54
N ALA A 590 13.87 13.34 -1.76
CA ALA A 590 12.88 12.87 -0.81
C ALA A 590 12.48 11.45 -1.17
N ALA A 591 12.48 10.58 -0.19
CA ALA A 591 12.22 9.15 -0.33
C ALA A 591 11.22 8.68 0.73
N SER A 592 10.63 7.52 0.46
CA SER A 592 9.76 6.76 1.35
C SER A 592 10.37 5.37 1.50
N ILE A 593 10.65 4.97 2.74
CA ILE A 593 11.21 3.66 3.06
C ILE A 593 10.19 2.88 3.85
N GLU A 594 9.92 1.64 3.45
CA GLU A 594 9.08 0.71 4.19
C GLU A 594 9.96 -0.11 5.12
N ARG A 595 9.84 0.14 6.43
CA ARG A 595 10.67 -0.45 7.49
C ARG A 595 12.16 -0.11 7.35
N VAL A 596 12.95 -0.89 6.59
CA VAL A 596 14.42 -0.73 6.47
C VAL A 596 14.89 -0.88 5.04
N ALA A 597 15.62 0.13 4.57
CA ALA A 597 16.36 0.07 3.31
C ALA A 597 17.87 0.13 3.53
N THR A 598 18.60 -0.63 2.72
CA THR A 598 20.06 -0.57 2.60
C THR A 598 20.41 0.34 1.44
N PHE A 599 21.36 1.27 1.65
CA PHE A 599 21.78 2.24 0.65
C PHE A 599 23.05 1.80 -0.08
N GLY A 600 23.37 2.44 -1.21
CA GLY A 600 24.59 2.17 -1.98
C GLY A 600 25.91 2.43 -1.25
N ASP A 601 25.91 2.94 -0.02
CA ASP A 601 27.08 3.02 0.87
C ASP A 601 27.18 1.83 1.86
N GLY A 602 26.23 0.89 1.81
CA GLY A 602 26.12 -0.28 2.70
C GLY A 602 25.48 0.02 4.06
N GLU A 603 25.19 1.28 4.36
CA GLU A 603 24.50 1.66 5.59
C GLU A 603 22.99 1.50 5.45
N GLN A 604 22.36 0.97 6.50
CA GLN A 604 20.92 0.80 6.58
C GLN A 604 20.27 2.00 7.25
N LEU A 605 19.12 2.42 6.72
CA LEU A 605 18.27 3.42 7.33
C LEU A 605 16.84 2.90 7.37
N GLY A 606 16.27 2.85 8.57
CA GLY A 606 14.97 2.26 8.80
C GLY A 606 14.72 1.91 10.25
N ASN A 607 13.53 1.39 10.53
CA ASN A 607 13.24 0.64 11.74
C ASN A 607 12.65 -0.72 11.37
N ALA A 608 13.39 -1.80 11.64
CA ALA A 608 12.92 -3.15 11.37
C ALA A 608 11.69 -3.50 12.23
N SER A 609 11.50 -2.81 13.36
CA SER A 609 10.45 -3.07 14.32
C SER A 609 9.10 -2.42 14.02
N ASP A 610 8.92 -1.74 12.87
CA ASP A 610 7.63 -1.16 12.51
C ASP A 610 6.66 -2.29 12.09
N GLU A 611 5.63 -2.53 12.91
CA GLU A 611 4.67 -3.64 12.77
C GLU A 611 3.58 -3.39 11.71
N PHE A 612 3.31 -2.12 11.42
CA PHE A 612 2.41 -1.67 10.35
C PHE A 612 3.26 -1.44 9.10
N ASN A 613 2.73 -1.68 7.90
CA ASN A 613 3.44 -1.41 6.63
C ASN A 613 3.58 0.11 6.37
N ASP A 614 4.10 0.84 7.36
CA ASP A 614 4.20 2.29 7.42
C ASP A 614 5.45 2.74 6.67
N TYR A 615 5.28 3.80 5.89
CA TYR A 615 6.39 4.40 5.17
C TYR A 615 6.96 5.54 5.98
N ARG A 616 8.29 5.54 6.13
CA ARG A 616 9.02 6.67 6.72
C ARG A 616 9.53 7.58 5.63
N SER A 617 9.31 8.88 5.82
CA SER A 617 9.88 9.90 4.95
C SER A 617 11.35 10.11 5.28
N VAL A 618 12.20 9.94 4.26
CA VAL A 618 13.65 10.08 4.33
C VAL A 618 14.11 11.16 3.37
N ILE A 619 15.07 11.97 3.81
CA ILE A 619 15.73 12.96 2.95
C ILE A 619 17.18 12.56 2.79
N LEU A 620 17.63 12.53 1.55
CA LEU A 620 19.00 12.22 1.16
C LEU A 620 19.61 13.47 0.52
N LYS A 621 20.90 13.68 0.74
CA LYS A 621 21.68 14.58 -0.11
C LYS A 621 22.77 13.80 -0.80
N LEU A 622 22.88 13.97 -2.11
CA LEU A 622 23.88 13.32 -2.92
C LEU A 622 24.79 14.36 -3.57
N ASP A 623 26.07 14.02 -3.66
CA ASP A 623 27.02 14.78 -4.46
C ASP A 623 26.61 14.72 -5.92
N ALA A 624 26.38 15.88 -6.52
CA ALA A 624 25.89 15.93 -7.91
C ALA A 624 26.92 15.42 -8.93
N SER A 625 28.19 15.34 -8.58
CA SER A 625 29.27 14.88 -9.47
C SER A 625 29.49 13.37 -9.39
N SER A 626 29.44 12.78 -8.19
CA SER A 626 29.75 11.36 -7.96
C SER A 626 28.54 10.48 -7.68
N GLY A 627 27.40 11.05 -7.26
CA GLY A 627 26.26 10.28 -6.77
C GLY A 627 26.47 9.69 -5.37
N GLU A 628 27.56 10.04 -4.69
CA GLU A 628 27.82 9.63 -3.32
C GLU A 628 26.82 10.27 -2.35
N ILE A 629 26.32 9.51 -1.40
CA ILE A 629 25.44 10.02 -0.36
C ILE A 629 26.29 10.85 0.61
N LEU A 630 25.99 12.15 0.71
CA LEU A 630 26.68 13.07 1.62
C LEU A 630 26.08 13.02 3.03
N TRP A 631 24.76 12.89 3.12
CA TRP A 631 24.03 12.60 4.36
C TRP A 631 22.64 12.06 4.05
N LYS A 632 22.04 11.40 5.04
CA LYS A 632 20.66 10.91 5.03
C LYS A 632 20.02 11.14 6.40
N THR A 633 18.75 11.50 6.43
CA THR A 633 18.01 11.78 7.69
C THR A 633 16.59 11.26 7.63
N PHE A 634 16.05 10.93 8.80
CA PHE A 634 14.60 10.86 9.00
C PHE A 634 14.01 12.24 9.17
N THR A 635 12.81 12.43 8.65
CA THR A 635 11.97 13.59 9.00
C THR A 635 11.17 13.36 10.30
N ASN A 636 11.16 12.12 10.82
CA ASN A 636 10.31 11.63 11.92
C ASN A 636 8.79 11.69 11.63
N TYR A 637 8.40 11.81 10.36
CA TYR A 637 6.99 11.85 9.95
C TYR A 637 6.59 10.53 9.27
N LEU A 638 5.45 9.98 9.70
CA LEU A 638 4.87 8.73 9.21
C LEU A 638 3.92 9.00 8.02
N VAL A 639 3.88 8.04 7.09
CA VAL A 639 2.91 7.97 6.00
C VAL A 639 2.14 6.67 6.17
N GLY A 640 0.81 6.73 6.18
CA GLY A 640 -0.05 5.66 6.68
C GLY A 640 -0.22 4.40 5.82
N GLU A 641 -0.79 3.38 6.45
CA GLU A 641 -1.02 2.04 5.90
C GLU A 641 -2.13 2.04 4.83
N GLY A 642 -1.81 1.57 3.63
CA GLY A 642 -2.76 1.45 2.51
C GLY A 642 -2.79 2.64 1.54
N ASP A 643 -2.19 3.78 1.90
CA ASP A 643 -1.96 4.88 0.96
C ASP A 643 -0.71 4.59 0.14
N THR A 644 -0.81 4.63 -1.20
CA THR A 644 0.40 4.54 -2.04
C THR A 644 1.26 5.79 -1.81
N PRO A 645 2.50 5.68 -1.29
CA PRO A 645 3.35 6.82 -1.02
C PRO A 645 3.86 7.36 -2.37
N GLN A 646 3.22 8.39 -2.88
CA GLN A 646 3.61 8.99 -4.15
C GLN A 646 4.23 10.38 -3.99
N ASN A 647 4.12 11.03 -2.83
CA ASN A 647 4.08 12.50 -2.88
C ASN A 647 4.86 13.30 -1.85
N ASN A 648 5.96 12.80 -1.29
CA ASN A 648 6.90 13.74 -0.66
C ASN A 648 7.40 14.71 -1.75
N ARG A 649 7.12 16.01 -1.60
CA ARG A 649 7.46 17.04 -2.60
C ARG A 649 8.52 17.99 -2.07
N LEU A 650 9.49 18.29 -2.91
CA LEU A 650 10.60 19.19 -2.63
C LEU A 650 10.49 20.43 -3.49
N ILE A 651 10.87 21.58 -2.92
CA ILE A 651 11.05 22.80 -3.69
C ILE A 651 12.22 23.62 -3.15
N THR A 652 13.02 24.15 -4.07
CA THR A 652 14.07 25.12 -3.74
C THR A 652 13.50 26.53 -3.90
N LYS A 653 13.43 27.29 -2.81
CA LYS A 653 13.03 28.70 -2.81
C LYS A 653 14.07 29.57 -3.51
N SER A 654 13.68 30.78 -3.93
CA SER A 654 14.59 31.73 -4.57
C SER A 654 15.74 32.22 -3.69
N ASP A 655 15.64 32.07 -2.36
CA ASP A 655 16.71 32.34 -1.41
C ASP A 655 17.68 31.15 -1.22
N GLY A 656 17.43 30.03 -1.91
CA GLY A 656 18.24 28.83 -1.89
C GLY A 656 17.94 27.85 -0.75
N SER A 657 16.91 28.10 0.06
CA SER A 657 16.45 27.13 1.05
C SER A 657 15.56 26.06 0.41
N VAL A 658 15.65 24.84 0.94
CA VAL A 658 14.89 23.69 0.41
C VAL A 658 13.79 23.35 1.39
N VAL A 659 12.55 23.32 0.89
CA VAL A 659 11.37 22.94 1.66
C VAL A 659 10.92 21.57 1.22
N VAL A 660 10.58 20.72 2.18
CA VAL A 660 9.88 19.47 1.95
C VAL A 660 8.46 19.58 2.48
N VAL A 661 7.52 19.09 1.69
CA VAL A 661 6.14 18.89 2.08
C VAL A 661 5.93 17.40 2.16
N VAL A 662 5.64 16.92 3.37
CA VAL A 662 5.35 15.51 3.61
C VAL A 662 3.93 15.36 4.12
N ASN A 663 3.36 14.19 3.87
CA ASN A 663 2.19 13.75 4.59
C ASN A 663 2.59 13.38 6.03
N GLY A 664 1.75 13.70 7.01
CA GLY A 664 1.92 13.31 8.40
C GLY A 664 0.66 12.64 8.90
N TRP A 665 0.67 11.31 8.93
CA TRP A 665 -0.36 10.55 9.63
C TRP A 665 -0.08 10.56 11.13
N GLU A 666 -1.10 10.94 11.92
CA GLU A 666 -1.11 10.78 13.36
C GLU A 666 -2.37 9.96 13.71
N TRP A 667 -2.23 8.94 14.55
CA TRP A 667 -3.28 7.95 14.91
C TRP A 667 -4.54 8.54 15.59
N ASN A 668 -4.70 9.86 15.58
CA ASN A 668 -5.71 10.62 16.31
C ASN A 668 -6.76 11.29 15.40
N ASP A 669 -7.03 10.75 14.20
CA ASP A 669 -7.98 11.29 13.20
C ASP A 669 -7.69 12.77 12.82
N GLN A 670 -6.43 13.20 12.86
CA GLN A 670 -5.99 14.53 12.43
C GLN A 670 -4.89 14.43 11.36
N ASP A 671 -5.22 13.92 10.17
CA ASP A 671 -4.29 13.92 9.03
C ASP A 671 -3.79 15.36 8.77
N THR A 672 -2.46 15.54 8.75
CA THR A 672 -1.85 16.86 8.54
C THR A 672 -0.81 16.84 7.42
N ILE A 673 -0.79 17.90 6.61
CA ILE A 673 0.43 18.22 5.84
C ILE A 673 1.43 18.90 6.77
N LYS A 674 2.69 18.45 6.69
CA LYS A 674 3.82 19.04 7.39
C LYS A 674 4.74 19.70 6.39
N ILE A 675 4.92 21.02 6.54
CA ILE A 675 5.85 21.82 5.74
C ILE A 675 7.11 22.02 6.59
N ALA A 676 8.24 21.50 6.12
CA ALA A 676 9.51 21.57 6.83
C ALA A 676 10.62 22.14 5.95
N GLU A 677 11.53 22.89 6.57
CA GLU A 677 12.72 23.42 5.93
C GLU A 677 13.91 22.49 6.21
N ILE A 678 14.70 22.20 5.17
CA ILE A 678 15.86 21.32 5.24
C ILE A 678 17.12 22.16 5.33
N ASN A 679 17.93 21.90 6.38
CA ASN A 679 19.26 22.45 6.45
C ASN A 679 20.19 21.73 5.46
N ASN A 680 20.52 22.40 4.36
CA ASN A 680 21.34 21.85 3.29
C ASN A 680 22.73 21.33 3.75
N SER A 681 23.30 21.88 4.83
CA SER A 681 24.63 21.48 5.33
C SER A 681 24.58 20.30 6.29
N THR A 682 23.57 20.22 7.15
CA THR A 682 23.51 19.24 8.26
C THR A 682 22.46 18.16 8.06
N GLY A 683 21.59 18.29 7.07
CA GLY A 683 20.42 17.43 6.90
C GLY A 683 19.35 17.61 7.96
N SER A 684 19.49 18.57 8.88
CA SER A 684 18.49 18.76 9.94
C SER A 684 17.18 19.28 9.35
N VAL A 685 16.07 18.62 9.70
CA VAL A 685 14.71 18.97 9.26
C VAL A 685 14.05 19.85 10.33
N ASN A 686 13.62 21.05 9.96
CA ASN A 686 12.96 22.00 10.84
C ASN A 686 11.50 22.18 10.43
N LEU A 687 10.56 21.74 11.26
CA LEU A 687 9.13 21.91 11.00
C LEU A 687 8.78 23.41 11.02
N LEU A 688 8.24 23.93 9.92
CA LEU A 688 7.74 25.30 9.86
C LEU A 688 6.29 25.35 10.33
N GLN A 689 5.46 24.44 9.82
CA GLN A 689 4.03 24.43 10.11
C GLN A 689 3.42 23.04 9.92
N SER A 690 2.40 22.73 10.71
CA SER A 690 1.49 21.60 10.51
C SER A 690 0.06 22.13 10.37
N HIS A 691 -0.69 21.59 9.42
CA HIS A 691 -2.06 22.02 9.13
C HIS A 691 -3.01 20.82 9.12
N PRO A 692 -4.07 20.81 9.95
CA PRO A 692 -5.07 19.75 9.94
C PRO A 692 -5.89 19.74 8.65
N ALA A 693 -6.33 18.53 8.25
CA ALA A 693 -7.26 18.23 7.16
C ALA A 693 -6.69 18.25 5.73
N ILE A 694 -5.68 17.42 5.43
CA ILE A 694 -5.37 16.99 4.04
C ILE A 694 -4.83 15.55 4.05
N TYR A 695 -5.25 14.76 3.07
CA TYR A 695 -4.87 13.37 2.88
C TYR A 695 -3.52 13.22 2.15
N THR A 696 -3.24 13.95 1.06
CA THR A 696 -1.95 13.87 0.33
C THR A 696 -1.62 15.16 -0.46
N PRO A 697 -0.38 15.71 -0.39
CA PRO A 697 0.11 16.65 -1.41
C PRO A 697 0.27 15.93 -2.75
N ASN A 698 0.19 16.61 -3.89
CA ASN A 698 0.39 16.03 -5.23
C ASN A 698 1.49 16.75 -6.03
N ASP A 699 1.60 18.07 -5.90
CA ASP A 699 2.64 18.87 -6.57
C ASP A 699 2.80 20.21 -5.85
N ILE A 700 3.94 20.88 -6.05
CA ILE A 700 4.29 22.14 -5.37
C ILE A 700 4.98 23.13 -6.30
N THR A 701 4.69 24.42 -6.15
CA THR A 701 5.43 25.50 -6.80
C THR A 701 5.58 26.72 -5.88
N THR A 702 6.41 27.70 -6.29
CA THR A 702 6.60 28.96 -5.56
C THR A 702 6.50 30.16 -6.48
N ASP A 703 5.94 31.26 -5.99
CA ASP A 703 6.04 32.55 -6.68
C ASP A 703 7.36 33.28 -6.41
N THR A 704 7.54 34.43 -7.09
CA THR A 704 8.73 35.29 -6.91
C THR A 704 8.93 35.85 -5.49
N SER A 705 7.91 35.73 -4.62
CA SER A 705 7.96 36.15 -3.22
C SER A 705 8.18 34.96 -2.25
N ASN A 706 8.50 33.76 -2.79
CA ASN A 706 8.63 32.51 -2.03
C ASN A 706 7.35 32.06 -1.31
N ASN A 707 6.17 32.53 -1.73
CA ASN A 707 4.92 31.93 -1.28
C ASN A 707 4.79 30.54 -1.92
N LEU A 708 4.39 29.55 -1.13
CA LEU A 708 4.26 28.16 -1.57
C LEU A 708 2.84 27.91 -2.06
N TYR A 709 2.70 27.22 -3.19
CA TYR A 709 1.42 26.77 -3.71
C TYR A 709 1.45 25.25 -3.79
N ILE A 710 0.52 24.60 -3.09
CA ILE A 710 0.47 23.15 -2.94
C ILE A 710 -0.87 22.68 -3.48
N THR A 711 -0.83 21.73 -4.42
CA THR A 711 -2.02 20.97 -4.84
C THR A 711 -2.08 19.64 -4.11
N GLY A 712 -3.26 19.13 -3.81
CA GLY A 712 -3.45 17.87 -3.09
C GLY A 712 -4.91 17.46 -2.94
N HIS A 713 -5.19 16.45 -2.12
CA HIS A 713 -6.54 15.92 -1.88
C HIS A 713 -7.00 16.10 -0.42
N GLN A 714 -8.22 16.60 -0.21
CA GLN A 714 -8.83 16.74 1.11
C GLN A 714 -10.07 15.84 1.24
N TYR A 715 -10.15 15.04 2.30
CA TYR A 715 -11.36 14.30 2.64
C TYR A 715 -12.41 15.23 3.26
N VAL A 716 -13.61 15.28 2.69
CA VAL A 716 -14.72 16.11 3.15
C VAL A 716 -15.66 15.27 4.03
N PHE A 717 -15.39 15.24 5.35
CA PHE A 717 -16.06 14.38 6.33
C PHE A 717 -17.61 14.44 6.33
N ASN A 718 -18.20 15.59 6.03
CA ASN A 718 -19.66 15.74 6.05
C ASN A 718 -20.36 15.22 4.78
N GLU A 719 -19.61 14.98 3.70
CA GLU A 719 -20.18 14.59 2.39
C GLU A 719 -19.59 13.28 1.83
N GLY A 720 -18.54 12.73 2.45
CA GLY A 720 -18.04 11.37 2.17
C GLY A 720 -17.29 11.21 0.85
N TYR A 721 -16.58 12.25 0.39
CA TYR A 721 -15.73 12.22 -0.81
C TYR A 721 -14.41 12.99 -0.60
N TYR A 722 -13.47 12.85 -1.55
CA TYR A 722 -12.21 13.60 -1.60
C TYR A 722 -12.33 14.75 -2.60
N ALA A 723 -11.95 15.97 -2.21
CA ALA A 723 -11.89 17.15 -3.07
C ALA A 723 -10.44 17.47 -3.45
N ALA A 724 -10.20 17.85 -4.71
CA ALA A 724 -8.93 18.43 -5.10
C ALA A 724 -8.79 19.83 -4.48
N THR A 725 -7.58 20.18 -4.01
CA THR A 725 -7.31 21.43 -3.30
C THR A 725 -6.13 22.17 -3.92
N LEU A 726 -6.21 23.50 -3.95
CA LEU A 726 -5.09 24.40 -4.22
C LEU A 726 -4.94 25.34 -3.02
N ARG A 727 -3.81 25.26 -2.31
CA ARG A 727 -3.52 26.09 -1.15
C ARG A 727 -2.32 26.98 -1.39
N LYS A 728 -2.44 28.25 -1.00
CA LYS A 728 -1.32 29.19 -0.93
C LYS A 728 -0.87 29.35 0.51
N TYR A 729 0.43 29.24 0.74
CA TYR A 729 1.09 29.57 1.99
C TYR A 729 2.04 30.74 1.78
N ASP A 730 2.12 31.63 2.75
CA ASP A 730 3.11 32.71 2.73
C ASP A 730 4.55 32.16 2.80
N SER A 731 5.54 33.05 2.66
CA SER A 731 6.96 32.66 2.73
C SER A 731 7.38 31.99 4.04
N ASN A 732 6.58 32.13 5.11
CA ASN A 732 6.78 31.52 6.42
C ASN A 732 5.93 30.25 6.62
N ALA A 733 5.33 29.72 5.55
CA ALA A 733 4.45 28.56 5.54
C ALA A 733 3.12 28.72 6.30
N ASN A 734 2.63 29.95 6.52
CA ASN A 734 1.28 30.15 7.03
C ASN A 734 0.26 30.10 5.88
N LEU A 735 -0.84 29.37 6.05
CA LEU A 735 -1.93 29.33 5.06
C LEU A 735 -2.52 30.73 4.84
N ASP A 736 -2.45 31.21 3.60
CA ASP A 736 -3.04 32.49 3.14
C ASP A 736 -4.48 32.26 2.66
N TRP A 737 -4.66 31.37 1.70
CA TRP A 737 -5.98 30.96 1.19
C TRP A 737 -5.99 29.52 0.67
N GLU A 738 -7.19 28.97 0.53
CA GLU A 738 -7.48 27.63 0.02
C GLU A 738 -8.63 27.69 -1.00
N ILE A 739 -8.49 26.93 -2.09
CA ILE A 739 -9.53 26.70 -3.09
C ILE A 739 -9.82 25.20 -3.14
N LEU A 740 -11.10 24.84 -3.07
CA LEU A 740 -11.61 23.49 -3.30
C LEU A 740 -12.09 23.40 -4.75
N ILE A 741 -11.64 22.37 -5.47
CA ILE A 741 -11.89 22.19 -6.90
C ILE A 741 -12.78 20.95 -7.06
N ASP A 742 -14.08 21.14 -6.79
CA ASP A 742 -15.23 20.21 -6.86
C ASP A 742 -15.05 18.78 -6.27
N GLY A 743 -16.18 18.12 -6.00
CA GLY A 743 -16.33 17.08 -4.99
C GLY A 743 -16.99 15.78 -5.46
N SER A 744 -16.28 14.99 -6.26
CA SER A 744 -16.68 13.62 -6.60
C SER A 744 -15.65 12.58 -6.13
N GLN A 745 -16.06 11.32 -5.99
CA GLN A 745 -15.28 10.26 -5.30
C GLN A 745 -13.96 9.82 -5.98
N SER A 746 -13.47 10.52 -7.02
CA SER A 746 -12.16 10.22 -7.63
C SER A 746 -11.46 11.41 -8.31
N ASP A 747 -11.61 12.64 -7.80
CA ASP A 747 -10.97 13.81 -8.41
C ASP A 747 -9.48 13.90 -8.03
N HIS A 748 -8.61 14.08 -9.04
CA HIS A 748 -7.15 14.18 -8.88
C HIS A 748 -6.59 15.49 -9.46
N GLY A 749 -5.91 16.30 -8.63
CA GLY A 749 -5.07 17.41 -9.11
C GLY A 749 -3.67 16.90 -9.42
N TYR A 750 -3.23 16.94 -10.68
CA TYR A 750 -2.04 16.22 -11.12
C TYR A 750 -0.73 17.02 -11.03
N SER A 751 -0.75 18.30 -11.43
CA SER A 751 0.48 19.10 -11.51
C SER A 751 0.18 20.60 -11.46
N ILE A 752 1.13 21.38 -10.94
CA ILE A 752 1.04 22.85 -10.75
C ILE A 752 2.30 23.56 -11.29
N ALA A 753 2.14 24.73 -11.90
CA ALA A 753 3.26 25.56 -12.35
C ALA A 753 2.98 27.06 -12.17
N TYR A 754 3.99 27.85 -11.78
CA TYR A 754 3.88 29.31 -11.63
C TYR A 754 4.54 30.06 -12.79
N ASP A 755 3.78 30.95 -13.42
CA ASP A 755 4.25 31.86 -14.46
C ASP A 755 4.69 33.21 -13.86
N PRO A 756 6.01 33.51 -13.82
CA PRO A 756 6.51 34.78 -13.33
C PRO A 756 6.22 35.97 -14.27
N VAL A 757 5.89 35.74 -15.55
CA VAL A 757 5.67 36.79 -16.54
C VAL A 757 4.27 37.37 -16.40
N ASN A 758 3.24 36.51 -16.39
CA ASN A 758 1.84 36.94 -16.24
C ASN A 758 1.34 36.88 -14.80
N ASN A 759 2.16 36.38 -13.87
CA ASN A 759 1.82 36.19 -12.45
C ASN A 759 0.61 35.27 -12.26
N LEU A 760 0.61 34.15 -12.99
CA LEU A 760 -0.44 33.15 -12.99
C LEU A 760 0.04 31.82 -12.44
N ILE A 761 -0.91 31.02 -11.95
CA ILE A 761 -0.73 29.67 -11.43
C ILE A 761 -1.57 28.75 -12.27
N TYR A 762 -0.87 27.84 -12.93
CA TYR A 762 -1.44 26.85 -13.80
C TYR A 762 -1.61 25.54 -13.04
N LEU A 763 -2.76 24.90 -13.23
CA LEU A 763 -3.13 23.67 -12.57
C LEU A 763 -3.78 22.73 -13.57
N SER A 764 -3.48 21.43 -13.47
CA SER A 764 -4.15 20.37 -14.21
C SER A 764 -4.85 19.38 -13.29
N GLY A 765 -5.99 18.83 -13.72
CA GLY A 765 -6.74 17.85 -12.92
C GLY A 765 -7.79 17.04 -13.69
N GLN A 766 -8.42 16.10 -12.99
CA GLN A 766 -9.60 15.32 -13.43
C GLN A 766 -10.81 15.68 -12.57
N SER A 767 -11.99 15.79 -13.20
CA SER A 767 -13.28 16.05 -12.55
C SER A 767 -14.34 15.00 -12.97
N LEU A 768 -15.09 14.40 -12.02
CA LEU A 768 -16.32 13.67 -12.31
C LEU A 768 -17.58 14.54 -12.07
N GLY A 769 -18.10 15.20 -13.11
CA GLY A 769 -19.51 15.64 -13.12
C GLY A 769 -19.80 17.11 -13.38
N ALA A 770 -21.10 17.40 -13.58
CA ALA A 770 -21.64 18.57 -14.29
C ALA A 770 -21.63 19.93 -13.54
N ASN A 771 -20.90 20.08 -12.44
CA ASN A 771 -21.00 21.27 -11.57
C ASN A 771 -19.65 21.97 -11.30
N MET A 772 -18.89 22.29 -12.35
CA MET A 772 -17.77 23.21 -12.19
C MET A 772 -18.27 24.59 -11.72
N ASN A 773 -18.10 24.89 -10.43
CA ASN A 773 -18.34 26.22 -9.87
C ASN A 773 -17.02 26.76 -9.27
N PRO A 774 -16.12 27.35 -10.08
CA PRO A 774 -14.81 27.75 -9.58
C PRO A 774 -14.83 29.06 -8.78
N ILE A 775 -15.93 29.84 -8.81
CA ILE A 775 -16.05 31.10 -8.06
C ILE A 775 -17.54 31.27 -7.73
N GLY A 776 -17.87 31.42 -6.45
CA GLY A 776 -19.24 31.41 -5.92
C GLY A 776 -20.20 32.52 -6.36
N ASP A 777 -20.25 32.91 -7.64
CA ASP A 777 -21.35 33.69 -8.23
C ASP A 777 -21.52 33.39 -9.75
N GLU A 778 -22.75 33.08 -10.14
CA GLU A 778 -23.33 32.81 -11.48
C GLU A 778 -22.91 31.53 -12.26
N TYR A 779 -23.92 30.67 -12.46
CA TYR A 779 -23.95 29.35 -13.10
C TYR A 779 -23.49 29.42 -14.57
N ILE A 780 -22.40 28.72 -14.93
CA ILE A 780 -22.12 28.35 -16.33
C ILE A 780 -22.73 26.96 -16.54
N PRO A 781 -23.88 26.82 -17.25
CA PRO A 781 -24.45 25.51 -17.51
C PRO A 781 -23.59 24.80 -18.55
N ASN A 782 -22.94 23.69 -18.18
CA ASN A 782 -22.24 22.84 -19.14
C ASN A 782 -22.86 21.44 -19.22
N TYR A 783 -23.00 21.01 -20.46
CA TYR A 783 -23.66 19.80 -20.93
C TYR A 783 -22.68 18.62 -20.95
N SER A 784 -22.57 17.83 -19.88
CA SER A 784 -22.20 16.40 -19.99
C SER A 784 -22.25 15.66 -18.66
N ASP A 785 -22.79 14.46 -18.69
CA ASP A 785 -22.96 13.56 -17.54
C ASP A 785 -21.71 12.65 -17.32
N SER A 786 -20.52 13.04 -17.77
CA SER A 786 -19.31 12.19 -17.83
C SER A 786 -18.00 12.87 -17.44
N GLU A 787 -17.04 12.06 -16.96
CA GLU A 787 -15.68 12.42 -16.50
C GLU A 787 -14.93 13.31 -17.51
N GLY A 788 -14.25 14.36 -17.02
CA GLY A 788 -13.45 15.27 -17.86
C GLY A 788 -12.15 15.75 -17.22
N HIS A 789 -11.11 15.94 -18.05
CA HIS A 789 -9.83 16.50 -17.64
C HIS A 789 -9.74 18.00 -17.96
N PHE A 790 -9.21 18.79 -17.02
CA PHE A 790 -9.16 20.25 -17.11
C PHE A 790 -7.76 20.83 -16.89
N PHE A 791 -7.58 22.03 -17.45
CA PHE A 791 -6.46 22.91 -17.20
C PHE A 791 -7.01 24.28 -16.79
N ALA A 792 -6.51 24.85 -15.69
CA ALA A 792 -7.00 26.12 -15.15
C ALA A 792 -5.84 27.05 -14.81
N ALA A 793 -6.07 28.35 -15.01
CA ALA A 793 -5.14 29.41 -14.65
C ALA A 793 -5.75 30.31 -13.58
N TYR A 794 -5.07 30.46 -12.45
CA TYR A 794 -5.44 31.34 -11.34
C TYR A 794 -4.43 32.47 -11.21
N ASN A 795 -4.83 33.64 -10.72
CA ASN A 795 -3.86 34.63 -10.27
C ASN A 795 -3.38 34.31 -8.83
N THR A 796 -2.39 35.04 -8.32
CA THR A 796 -1.82 34.85 -6.97
C THR A 796 -2.78 35.14 -5.81
N ASP A 797 -3.96 35.69 -6.09
CA ASP A 797 -5.05 35.94 -5.14
C ASP A 797 -6.12 34.82 -5.19
N GLY A 798 -5.91 33.78 -6.00
CA GLY A 798 -6.81 32.63 -6.11
C GLY A 798 -8.00 32.83 -7.05
N ILE A 799 -7.97 33.85 -7.91
CA ILE A 799 -9.06 34.14 -8.85
C ILE A 799 -8.79 33.44 -10.18
N LEU A 800 -9.73 32.58 -10.62
CA LEU A 800 -9.69 31.94 -11.93
C LEU A 800 -9.66 32.98 -13.06
N GLN A 801 -8.68 32.87 -13.94
CA GLN A 801 -8.54 33.68 -15.15
C GLN A 801 -9.13 33.00 -16.37
N PHE A 802 -8.84 31.70 -16.56
CA PHE A 802 -9.43 30.88 -17.61
C PHE A 802 -9.32 29.39 -17.27
N MET A 803 -10.13 28.57 -17.93
CA MET A 803 -10.14 27.13 -17.80
C MET A 803 -10.41 26.49 -19.17
N HIS A 804 -9.73 25.39 -19.46
CA HIS A 804 -9.87 24.60 -20.69
C HIS A 804 -10.15 23.15 -20.33
N LEU A 805 -11.07 22.51 -21.05
CA LEU A 805 -11.42 21.09 -20.92
C LEU A 805 -10.91 20.36 -22.16
N PHE A 806 -10.27 19.20 -22.01
CA PHE A 806 -9.57 18.54 -23.14
C PHE A 806 -9.87 17.04 -23.29
N ALA A 807 -10.82 16.49 -22.52
CA ALA A 807 -11.38 15.17 -22.78
C ALA A 807 -12.77 15.07 -22.15
N ASN A 808 -13.76 14.59 -22.90
CA ASN A 808 -15.11 14.32 -22.41
C ASN A 808 -15.51 12.89 -22.80
N GLY A 809 -15.64 11.99 -21.82
CA GLY A 809 -16.22 10.66 -22.06
C GLY A 809 -15.58 9.49 -21.29
N SER A 810 -16.41 8.51 -20.93
CA SER A 810 -16.06 7.32 -20.12
C SER A 810 -15.04 6.36 -20.74
N THR A 811 -14.64 6.56 -21.99
CA THR A 811 -13.63 5.74 -22.70
C THR A 811 -12.26 6.39 -22.79
N ASN A 812 -12.14 7.67 -22.43
CA ASN A 812 -10.90 8.45 -22.53
C ASN A 812 -10.32 8.66 -21.13
N ASN A 813 -9.21 8.00 -20.81
CA ASN A 813 -8.54 8.14 -19.51
C ASN A 813 -7.16 8.77 -19.73
N ILE A 814 -6.97 10.00 -19.25
CA ILE A 814 -5.69 10.70 -19.26
C ILE A 814 -4.98 10.48 -17.93
N ARG A 815 -3.72 10.06 -17.99
CA ARG A 815 -2.89 9.80 -16.81
C ARG A 815 -1.53 10.46 -16.96
N TYR A 816 -0.90 10.77 -15.82
CA TYR A 816 0.47 11.29 -15.72
C TYR A 816 0.65 12.63 -16.46
N VAL A 817 -0.23 13.60 -16.18
CA VAL A 817 -0.15 14.95 -16.75
C VAL A 817 0.94 15.74 -16.02
N SER A 818 1.80 16.43 -16.78
CA SER A 818 2.83 17.34 -16.27
C SER A 818 2.69 18.73 -16.89
N LEU A 819 2.97 19.75 -16.08
CA LEU A 819 3.02 21.15 -16.51
C LEU A 819 4.43 21.71 -16.34
N GLU A 820 4.96 22.34 -17.38
CA GLU A 820 6.28 22.99 -17.32
C GLU A 820 6.22 24.36 -18.00
N ILE A 821 6.84 25.37 -17.39
CA ILE A 821 6.94 26.72 -17.97
C ILE A 821 8.37 27.01 -18.36
N MET A 822 8.58 27.35 -19.63
CA MET A 822 9.89 27.73 -20.16
C MET A 822 9.76 28.85 -21.18
N GLU A 823 10.61 29.88 -21.07
CA GLU A 823 10.81 30.90 -22.10
C GLU A 823 9.51 31.47 -22.71
N ASN A 824 8.56 31.88 -21.87
CA ASN A 824 7.24 32.41 -22.23
C ASN A 824 6.24 31.38 -22.80
N ARG A 825 6.43 30.09 -22.51
CA ARG A 825 5.56 29.01 -22.98
C ARG A 825 5.18 28.07 -21.85
N LEU A 826 3.96 27.53 -21.93
CA LEU A 826 3.45 26.47 -21.09
C LEU A 826 3.40 25.16 -21.89
N LEU A 827 4.10 24.15 -21.39
CA LEU A 827 4.04 22.79 -21.87
C LEU A 827 3.01 22.00 -21.06
N ILE A 828 2.17 21.24 -21.76
CA ILE A 828 1.31 20.22 -21.17
C ILE A 828 1.66 18.88 -21.82
N SER A 829 2.05 17.90 -21.02
CA SER A 829 2.32 16.55 -21.54
C SER A 829 1.66 15.48 -20.68
N GLY A 830 1.27 14.36 -21.30
CA GLY A 830 0.64 13.27 -20.58
C GLY A 830 0.42 12.02 -21.43
N THR A 831 -0.27 11.04 -20.87
CA THR A 831 -0.65 9.80 -21.57
C THR A 831 -2.15 9.70 -21.67
N ILE A 832 -2.65 9.32 -22.85
CA ILE A 832 -4.08 9.14 -23.11
C ILE A 832 -4.38 7.71 -23.53
N THR A 833 -5.45 7.17 -22.98
CA THR A 833 -6.04 5.88 -23.38
C THR A 833 -7.41 6.17 -23.93
N GLY A 834 -7.61 5.99 -25.25
CA GLY A 834 -8.88 6.30 -25.92
C GLY A 834 -8.70 7.19 -27.15
N TYR A 835 -9.79 7.77 -27.64
CA TYR A 835 -9.75 8.73 -28.75
C TYR A 835 -9.38 10.11 -28.21
N PRO A 836 -8.25 10.71 -28.60
CA PRO A 836 -8.00 12.10 -28.28
C PRO A 836 -9.04 12.96 -29.02
N ASP A 837 -9.94 13.58 -28.29
CA ASP A 837 -10.82 14.64 -28.79
C ASP A 837 -10.26 15.96 -28.22
N ILE A 838 -9.12 16.38 -28.78
CA ILE A 838 -8.40 17.58 -28.35
C ILE A 838 -8.76 18.69 -29.32
N ASP A 839 -10.02 19.12 -29.31
CA ASP A 839 -10.38 20.49 -29.68
C ASP A 839 -11.74 20.83 -29.07
N VAL A 840 -11.77 21.85 -28.21
CA VAL A 840 -13.00 22.44 -27.69
C VAL A 840 -12.98 23.92 -28.03
N THR A 841 -12.94 24.21 -29.33
CA THR A 841 -13.41 25.48 -29.87
C THR A 841 -14.40 25.20 -30.99
N ASP A 842 -15.67 25.50 -30.71
CA ASP A 842 -16.87 25.50 -31.56
C ASP A 842 -16.88 24.72 -32.90
N ASP A 843 -17.86 23.81 -32.97
CA ASP A 843 -18.58 23.42 -34.19
C ASP A 843 -17.76 23.07 -35.43
N GLN A 844 -16.91 22.03 -35.37
CA GLN A 844 -16.83 20.92 -36.33
C GLN A 844 -15.92 19.84 -35.73
N PHE A 845 -16.34 18.57 -35.62
CA PHE A 845 -15.59 17.43 -36.20
C PHE A 845 -16.30 16.09 -36.01
N TYR A 846 -16.22 15.29 -37.08
CA TYR A 846 -16.63 13.90 -37.15
C TYR A 846 -15.64 13.00 -36.38
N PRO A 847 -16.09 11.91 -35.76
CA PRO A 847 -15.17 10.89 -35.24
C PRO A 847 -14.33 10.36 -36.40
N ILE A 848 -13.00 10.52 -36.34
CA ILE A 848 -12.10 9.88 -37.30
C ILE A 848 -12.11 8.38 -37.00
N GLN A 849 -13.10 7.67 -37.56
CA GLN A 849 -13.43 6.27 -37.26
C GLN A 849 -12.41 5.22 -37.75
N ASN A 850 -11.22 5.61 -38.21
CA ASN A 850 -10.29 4.67 -38.84
C ASN A 850 -8.86 4.78 -38.31
N TYR A 851 -8.69 4.63 -36.99
CA TYR A 851 -7.42 4.14 -36.44
C TYR A 851 -7.61 2.75 -35.83
N PRO A 852 -6.84 1.73 -36.26
CA PRO A 852 -7.03 0.33 -35.86
C PRO A 852 -6.54 0.00 -34.43
N PHE A 853 -6.19 0.99 -33.61
CA PHE A 853 -5.50 0.77 -32.33
C PHE A 853 -6.38 1.13 -31.12
N GLN A 854 -7.49 0.41 -30.95
CA GLN A 854 -8.52 0.70 -29.93
C GLN A 854 -8.11 0.48 -28.46
N ASN A 855 -6.84 0.20 -28.12
CA ASN A 855 -6.45 -0.23 -26.77
C ASN A 855 -5.05 0.22 -26.28
N ASN A 856 -4.39 1.21 -26.92
CA ASN A 856 -2.97 1.45 -26.66
C ASN A 856 -2.66 2.87 -26.14
N ASN A 857 -2.15 2.96 -24.89
CA ASN A 857 -1.65 4.18 -24.23
C ASN A 857 -0.75 5.02 -25.16
N SER A 858 -1.22 6.18 -25.61
CA SER A 858 -0.47 7.09 -26.48
C SER A 858 0.02 8.30 -25.69
N SER A 859 1.24 8.77 -25.93
CA SER A 859 1.78 9.98 -25.30
C SER A 859 1.43 11.21 -26.14
N PHE A 860 1.05 12.32 -25.51
CA PHE A 860 0.73 13.59 -26.17
C PHE A 860 1.54 14.76 -25.58
N VAL A 861 1.70 15.80 -26.39
CA VAL A 861 2.34 17.07 -26.01
C VAL A 861 1.59 18.22 -26.66
N SER A 862 1.24 19.23 -25.87
CA SER A 862 0.66 20.50 -26.33
C SER A 862 1.48 21.68 -25.78
N ILE A 863 1.70 22.70 -26.60
CA ILE A 863 2.50 23.88 -26.26
C ILE A 863 1.66 25.14 -26.46
N TYR A 864 1.55 25.94 -25.40
CA TYR A 864 0.84 27.21 -25.37
C TYR A 864 1.83 28.37 -25.25
N SER A 865 1.63 29.40 -26.06
CA SER A 865 2.25 30.70 -25.83
C SER A 865 1.60 31.35 -24.61
N LEU A 866 2.39 31.86 -23.68
CA LEU A 866 1.88 32.62 -22.54
C LEU A 866 1.28 33.99 -22.95
N ASP A 867 1.45 34.39 -24.22
CA ASP A 867 0.81 35.56 -24.83
C ASP A 867 -0.60 35.25 -25.41
N GLY A 868 -1.11 34.02 -25.26
CA GLY A 868 -2.52 33.68 -25.52
C GLY A 868 -2.83 32.96 -26.85
N GLY A 869 -1.90 32.18 -27.39
CA GLY A 869 -2.12 31.37 -28.60
C GLY A 869 -1.60 29.94 -28.46
N LEU A 870 -2.34 28.96 -29.00
CA LEU A 870 -1.87 27.58 -29.14
C LEU A 870 -0.80 27.54 -30.24
N GLU A 871 0.45 27.20 -29.88
CA GLU A 871 1.57 27.19 -30.83
C GLU A 871 1.73 25.81 -31.51
N LEU A 872 1.36 24.74 -30.80
CA LEU A 872 1.43 23.37 -31.28
C LEU A 872 0.43 22.49 -30.53
N ASP A 873 -0.38 21.74 -31.29
CA ASP A 873 -1.30 20.74 -30.74
C ASP A 873 -0.88 19.31 -31.11
N GLY A 874 -1.02 18.38 -30.15
CA GLY A 874 -1.04 16.93 -30.36
C GLY A 874 0.07 16.32 -31.22
N LEU A 875 1.30 16.25 -30.70
CA LEU A 875 2.33 15.36 -31.25
C LEU A 875 2.17 13.93 -30.71
N TYR A 876 1.93 12.95 -31.59
CA TYR A 876 1.75 11.54 -31.23
C TYR A 876 2.90 10.67 -31.76
N PHE A 877 3.41 9.79 -30.90
CA PHE A 877 4.62 9.03 -31.18
C PHE A 877 4.33 7.53 -31.28
N PHE A 878 4.81 6.90 -32.36
CA PHE A 878 4.66 5.47 -32.66
C PHE A 878 6.01 4.83 -32.98
N ASN A 879 6.20 3.57 -32.60
CA ASN A 879 7.44 2.83 -32.80
C ASN A 879 7.56 2.24 -34.21
N GLU A 880 8.71 1.58 -34.50
CA GLU A 880 9.00 1.01 -35.83
C GLU A 880 8.04 -0.09 -36.29
N GLN A 881 7.15 -0.58 -35.42
CA GLN A 881 6.10 -1.56 -35.72
C GLN A 881 4.66 -0.97 -35.66
N ASP A 882 4.51 0.35 -35.81
CA ASP A 882 3.22 1.07 -35.76
C ASP A 882 2.45 0.90 -34.43
N GLN A 883 3.14 0.61 -33.32
CA GLN A 883 2.55 0.61 -31.97
C GLN A 883 2.86 1.94 -31.27
N PRO A 884 1.92 2.55 -30.52
CA PRO A 884 2.17 3.83 -29.85
C PRO A 884 3.19 3.70 -28.72
N TYR A 885 3.99 4.75 -28.52
CA TYR A 885 4.96 4.82 -27.44
C TYR A 885 4.27 5.06 -26.10
N GLN A 886 4.57 4.19 -25.14
CA GLN A 886 4.08 4.30 -23.77
C GLN A 886 5.11 5.06 -22.90
N ARG A 887 4.93 6.39 -22.80
CA ARG A 887 5.25 7.32 -21.67
C ARG A 887 6.50 8.24 -21.69
N GLN A 888 6.29 9.37 -20.98
CA GLN A 888 7.13 10.53 -20.60
C GLN A 888 7.82 11.31 -21.72
N THR A 889 7.53 12.61 -21.74
CA THR A 889 8.02 13.58 -22.71
C THR A 889 8.54 14.79 -21.95
N TYR A 890 9.76 15.23 -22.24
CA TYR A 890 10.36 16.41 -21.63
C TYR A 890 11.10 17.24 -22.68
N LEU A 891 11.18 18.55 -22.46
CA LEU A 891 11.93 19.44 -23.34
C LEU A 891 13.36 19.61 -22.81
N ASN A 892 14.33 19.68 -23.72
CA ASN A 892 15.73 20.00 -23.45
C ASN A 892 16.17 21.16 -24.36
N GLY A 893 16.08 22.38 -23.83
CA GLY A 893 16.20 23.60 -24.64
C GLY A 893 15.12 23.63 -25.74
N ASN A 894 15.52 23.78 -27.00
CA ASN A 894 14.62 23.78 -28.16
C ASN A 894 14.21 22.37 -28.65
N ASN A 895 14.52 21.32 -27.90
CA ASN A 895 14.36 19.94 -28.35
C ASN A 895 13.33 19.17 -27.53
N LEU A 896 12.37 18.54 -28.18
CA LEU A 896 11.43 17.61 -27.54
C LEU A 896 12.07 16.23 -27.42
N ILE A 897 12.10 15.66 -26.22
CA ILE A 897 12.65 14.33 -25.92
C ILE A 897 11.54 13.41 -25.43
N ILE A 898 11.48 12.20 -25.99
CA ILE A 898 10.43 11.22 -25.70
C ILE A 898 11.07 9.88 -25.43
N THR A 899 10.62 9.22 -24.38
CA THR A 899 11.12 7.91 -23.97
C THR A 899 10.16 6.79 -24.36
N SER A 900 10.67 5.57 -24.56
CA SER A 900 9.86 4.38 -24.85
C SER A 900 9.85 3.39 -23.68
N ARG A 901 8.83 2.51 -23.63
CA ARG A 901 8.70 1.47 -22.59
C ARG A 901 9.95 0.59 -22.49
N PRO A 902 10.34 0.19 -21.27
CA PRO A 902 11.33 -0.85 -21.10
C PRO A 902 10.92 -2.19 -21.71
N GLY A 903 11.74 -2.71 -22.64
CA GLY A 903 11.64 -4.08 -23.16
C GLY A 903 11.16 -4.24 -24.62
N SER A 904 10.89 -3.18 -25.38
CA SER A 904 10.86 -3.28 -26.84
C SER A 904 12.26 -2.97 -27.40
N GLU A 905 12.74 -3.76 -28.37
CA GLU A 905 14.12 -3.76 -28.90
C GLU A 905 14.67 -2.40 -29.39
N ASN A 906 13.88 -1.32 -29.38
CA ASN A 906 14.24 0.01 -29.84
C ASN A 906 13.92 1.10 -28.80
N ASN A 907 14.80 1.26 -27.80
CA ASN A 907 14.85 2.47 -26.97
C ASN A 907 15.51 3.61 -27.74
N ASN A 908 14.74 4.30 -28.56
CA ASN A 908 15.26 5.45 -29.32
C ASN A 908 14.96 6.74 -28.56
N LEU A 909 16.00 7.53 -28.29
CA LEU A 909 15.88 8.94 -27.94
C LEU A 909 15.47 9.69 -29.22
N TYR A 910 14.24 10.20 -29.25
CA TYR A 910 13.82 11.05 -30.36
C TYR A 910 13.98 12.51 -29.96
N ASN A 911 14.98 13.15 -30.54
CA ASN A 911 15.23 14.57 -30.39
C ASN A 911 14.61 15.29 -31.60
N TYR A 912 13.55 16.07 -31.34
CA TYR A 912 12.94 16.91 -32.37
C TYR A 912 13.28 18.37 -32.12
N ASN A 913 13.98 18.97 -33.07
CA ASN A 913 14.21 20.41 -33.08
C ASN A 913 12.88 21.14 -33.31
N HIS A 914 12.51 22.02 -32.37
CA HIS A 914 11.26 22.77 -32.40
C HIS A 914 11.10 23.65 -33.65
N GLU A 915 12.16 24.33 -34.13
CA GLU A 915 12.08 25.13 -35.36
C GLU A 915 11.77 24.25 -36.60
N GLN A 916 12.17 22.98 -36.57
CA GLN A 916 11.86 22.01 -37.63
C GLN A 916 10.45 21.44 -37.50
N LEU A 917 9.97 21.16 -36.28
CA LEU A 917 8.60 20.71 -36.05
C LEU A 917 7.57 21.76 -36.50
N VAL A 918 7.79 23.03 -36.16
CA VAL A 918 6.91 24.14 -36.55
C VAL A 918 6.93 24.40 -38.06
N THR A 919 8.03 24.13 -38.77
CA THR A 919 8.16 24.38 -40.23
C THR A 919 7.65 23.24 -41.13
N VAL A 920 7.43 22.02 -40.61
CA VAL A 920 6.92 20.86 -41.38
C VAL A 920 5.39 20.85 -41.52
N THR A 921 4.68 21.78 -40.85
CA THR A 921 3.20 21.89 -40.71
C THR A 921 2.40 22.23 -41.99
N ASN A 922 2.96 21.99 -43.19
CA ASN A 922 2.28 22.24 -44.47
C ASN A 922 2.09 20.95 -45.32
N ILE A 923 1.66 19.84 -44.70
CA ILE A 923 1.35 18.60 -45.42
C ILE A 923 -0.16 18.53 -45.74
N PRO A 924 -0.60 18.42 -47.01
CA PRO A 924 -2.01 18.31 -47.36
C PRO A 924 -2.61 16.94 -46.97
N ARG A 925 -3.90 16.93 -46.61
CA ARG A 925 -4.74 15.72 -46.39
C ARG A 925 -4.43 14.60 -47.40
N LEU A 926 -3.97 13.44 -46.91
CA LEU A 926 -3.77 12.24 -47.72
C LEU A 926 -4.60 11.07 -47.17
N ASN A 927 -5.74 10.81 -47.81
CA ASN A 927 -6.55 9.60 -47.59
C ASN A 927 -6.01 8.46 -48.47
N GLY A 928 -5.35 7.46 -47.88
CA GLY A 928 -4.95 6.23 -48.60
C GLY A 928 -4.44 5.12 -47.67
N PRO A 929 -4.90 3.85 -47.81
CA PRO A 929 -4.67 2.78 -46.83
C PRO A 929 -3.34 2.02 -47.00
N SER A 930 -2.26 2.67 -47.43
CA SER A 930 -0.97 2.00 -47.56
C SER A 930 0.20 2.96 -47.37
N PHE A 931 0.74 3.02 -46.17
CA PHE A 931 2.09 3.49 -45.92
C PHE A 931 2.79 2.48 -44.99
N GLN A 932 3.80 1.80 -45.52
CA GLN A 932 4.83 1.13 -44.74
C GLN A 932 6.09 2.00 -44.86
N GLY A 933 6.45 2.71 -43.78
CA GLY A 933 7.67 3.53 -43.74
C GLY A 933 7.76 4.41 -42.48
N LYS A 934 8.86 4.28 -41.75
CA LYS A 934 9.22 4.95 -40.47
C LYS A 934 8.95 6.47 -40.48
N PHE A 935 7.94 7.00 -39.78
CA PHE A 935 7.89 8.40 -39.32
C PHE A 935 6.92 8.64 -38.15
N SER A 936 7.31 9.51 -37.22
CA SER A 936 6.47 10.21 -36.25
C SER A 936 5.63 11.27 -36.97
N GLY A 937 4.34 11.36 -36.68
CA GLY A 937 3.42 12.28 -37.37
C GLY A 937 3.17 13.57 -36.58
N ILE A 938 3.26 14.72 -37.25
CA ILE A 938 2.79 16.02 -36.75
C ILE A 938 1.39 16.24 -37.31
N ILE A 939 0.40 16.52 -36.45
CA ILE A 939 -0.87 17.14 -36.87
C ILE A 939 -0.83 18.55 -36.31
N SER A 940 -0.82 19.58 -37.16
CA SER A 940 -0.92 20.97 -36.74
C SER A 940 -1.96 21.65 -37.61
N TYR A 941 -2.90 22.34 -36.97
CA TYR A 941 -3.82 23.26 -37.63
C TYR A 941 -3.27 24.68 -37.43
N ASN A 942 -3.03 25.39 -38.53
CA ASN A 942 -2.76 26.83 -38.50
C ASN A 942 -4.06 27.55 -38.87
N ILE A 943 -4.56 28.41 -37.99
CA ILE A 943 -5.60 29.39 -38.34
C ILE A 943 -4.92 30.75 -38.52
N ASP A 944 -4.94 31.22 -39.76
CA ASP A 944 -4.52 32.56 -40.16
C ASP A 944 -5.63 33.57 -39.77
N LEU A 945 -5.30 34.57 -38.95
CA LEU A 945 -6.26 35.42 -38.23
C LEU A 945 -6.82 36.62 -39.02
N ASP A 946 -6.77 36.61 -40.36
CA ASP A 946 -7.25 37.72 -41.18
C ASP A 946 -8.25 37.26 -42.26
N GLU A 947 -9.55 37.20 -41.95
CA GLU A 947 -10.69 37.64 -42.79
C GLU A 947 -12.07 37.07 -42.31
N PHE A 948 -12.98 37.94 -41.85
CA PHE A 948 -14.42 37.62 -41.63
C PHE A 948 -15.33 38.64 -42.35
N PRO A 949 -16.42 38.23 -43.04
CA PRO A 949 -17.57 39.09 -43.36
C PRO A 949 -18.83 38.74 -42.54
N SER A 950 -19.78 39.67 -42.47
CA SER A 950 -20.66 39.91 -41.30
C SER A 950 -22.12 39.41 -41.34
N ASN A 951 -22.50 38.40 -42.16
CA ASN A 951 -23.77 37.63 -42.00
C ASN A 951 -23.84 36.45 -43.01
N ILE A 952 -24.29 35.27 -42.59
CA ILE A 952 -24.38 34.01 -43.33
C ILE A 952 -25.81 33.43 -43.20
N ALA A 953 -26.48 33.18 -44.34
CA ALA A 953 -27.86 32.66 -44.36
C ALA A 953 -27.97 31.25 -43.75
N PRO A 954 -29.13 30.88 -43.16
CA PRO A 954 -29.31 29.58 -42.51
C PRO A 954 -29.23 28.42 -43.52
N ILE A 955 -28.68 27.29 -43.07
CA ILE A 955 -28.41 26.11 -43.89
C ILE A 955 -29.27 24.95 -43.37
N ILE A 956 -30.00 24.29 -44.26
CA ILE A 956 -30.65 23.02 -43.95
C ILE A 956 -29.67 21.90 -44.27
N GLY A 957 -29.38 21.07 -43.27
CA GLY A 957 -28.42 19.98 -43.39
C GLY A 957 -28.80 19.00 -44.51
N ASN A 958 -27.86 18.71 -45.41
CA ASN A 958 -27.93 17.53 -46.29
C ASN A 958 -27.27 16.34 -45.55
N GLY A 959 -27.76 16.04 -44.36
CA GLY A 959 -27.32 14.90 -43.56
C GLY A 959 -28.09 13.65 -43.95
N GLU A 960 -27.41 12.67 -44.55
CA GLU A 960 -27.88 11.29 -44.39
C GLU A 960 -27.76 10.94 -42.90
N SER A 961 -28.91 11.03 -42.24
CA SER A 961 -29.25 10.70 -40.86
C SER A 961 -28.19 9.92 -40.06
N ASN A 962 -27.56 10.62 -39.11
CA ASN A 962 -27.20 9.98 -37.84
C ASN A 962 -28.49 9.48 -37.18
N SER A 963 -28.40 8.26 -36.66
CA SER A 963 -29.50 7.33 -36.39
C SER A 963 -30.10 6.76 -37.68
N GLY A 964 -30.00 5.43 -37.84
CA GLY A 964 -30.86 4.69 -38.75
C GLY A 964 -32.35 4.74 -38.35
N GLN A 965 -32.84 5.82 -37.75
CA GLN A 965 -34.26 6.09 -37.61
C GLN A 965 -34.78 6.51 -38.98
N SER A 966 -35.10 5.52 -39.79
CA SER A 966 -36.12 5.72 -40.80
C SER A 966 -37.37 6.23 -40.08
N ASN A 967 -37.81 7.46 -40.40
CA ASN A 967 -39.01 8.02 -39.79
C ASN A 967 -40.17 7.06 -40.05
N HIS A 968 -40.67 6.45 -38.99
CA HIS A 968 -41.72 5.45 -39.02
C HIS A 968 -42.95 6.02 -38.33
N ALA A 969 -44.07 6.05 -39.04
CA ALA A 969 -45.37 6.38 -38.47
C ALA A 969 -46.30 5.18 -38.52
N PHE A 970 -47.35 5.21 -37.70
CA PHE A 970 -48.42 4.23 -37.72
C PHE A 970 -49.70 4.90 -38.19
N THR A 971 -50.55 4.13 -38.87
CA THR A 971 -51.75 4.71 -39.49
C THR A 971 -52.61 5.44 -38.43
N SER A 972 -53.01 6.70 -38.72
CA SER A 972 -53.85 7.56 -37.85
C SER A 972 -53.23 8.03 -36.53
N VAL A 973 -51.90 7.95 -36.37
CA VAL A 973 -51.17 8.45 -35.19
C VAL A 973 -50.35 9.68 -35.57
N SER A 974 -50.34 10.69 -34.70
CA SER A 974 -49.49 11.88 -34.87
C SER A 974 -48.05 11.58 -34.45
N THR A 975 -47.09 11.91 -35.31
CA THR A 975 -45.65 11.73 -35.11
C THR A 975 -44.96 13.09 -35.22
N ASN A 976 -44.18 13.46 -34.21
CA ASN A 976 -43.37 14.68 -34.25
C ASN A 976 -42.03 14.40 -34.95
N ILE A 977 -41.60 15.32 -35.79
CA ILE A 977 -40.37 15.29 -36.58
C ILE A 977 -39.60 16.56 -36.24
N GLN A 978 -38.37 16.39 -35.76
CA GLN A 978 -37.45 17.50 -35.51
C GLN A 978 -36.89 18.00 -36.84
N LEU A 979 -36.86 19.32 -37.04
CA LEU A 979 -36.23 19.93 -38.22
C LEU A 979 -34.75 20.22 -37.90
N ASP A 980 -33.88 19.97 -38.87
CA ASP A 980 -32.42 20.11 -38.75
C ASP A 980 -31.96 21.31 -39.60
N VAL A 981 -31.92 22.47 -38.98
CA VAL A 981 -31.55 23.75 -39.60
C VAL A 981 -30.64 24.49 -38.63
N SER A 982 -29.48 24.90 -39.13
CA SER A 982 -28.53 25.73 -38.40
C SER A 982 -28.40 27.11 -39.03
N ASP A 983 -28.21 28.11 -38.18
CA ASP A 983 -27.85 29.47 -38.57
C ASP A 983 -26.53 29.81 -37.90
N GLN A 984 -25.53 30.19 -38.71
CA GLN A 984 -24.16 30.32 -38.24
C GLN A 984 -23.96 31.57 -37.37
N ASP A 985 -24.88 32.55 -37.45
CA ASP A 985 -24.80 33.79 -36.69
C ASP A 985 -25.73 33.80 -35.46
N GLY A 986 -26.55 32.76 -35.29
CA GLY A 986 -27.43 32.58 -34.14
C GLY A 986 -28.74 33.38 -34.19
N ASP A 987 -29.15 33.81 -35.38
CA ASP A 987 -30.38 34.59 -35.56
C ASP A 987 -31.65 33.73 -35.36
N ALA A 988 -32.75 34.38 -34.96
CA ALA A 988 -34.00 33.69 -34.66
C ALA A 988 -34.72 33.21 -35.94
N LEU A 989 -34.89 31.88 -36.07
CA LEU A 989 -35.42 31.25 -37.29
C LEU A 989 -36.95 31.15 -37.34
N THR A 990 -37.49 31.24 -38.56
CA THR A 990 -38.88 30.93 -38.89
C THR A 990 -38.97 29.89 -40.00
N TYR A 991 -39.99 29.03 -39.96
CA TYR A 991 -40.09 27.86 -40.85
C TYR A 991 -41.38 27.91 -41.67
N THR A 992 -41.31 27.46 -42.92
CA THR A 992 -42.48 27.36 -43.81
C THR A 992 -42.47 26.05 -44.58
N ILE A 993 -43.61 25.34 -44.59
CA ILE A 993 -43.82 24.18 -45.46
C ILE A 993 -43.94 24.67 -46.90
N VAL A 994 -43.10 24.15 -47.78
CA VAL A 994 -43.01 24.55 -49.19
C VAL A 994 -43.98 23.70 -50.01
N ASP A 995 -43.91 22.37 -49.90
CA ASP A 995 -44.86 21.43 -50.49
C ASP A 995 -45.41 20.48 -49.41
N PRO A 996 -46.72 20.41 -49.16
CA PRO A 996 -47.31 19.57 -48.10
C PRO A 996 -47.49 18.09 -48.51
N PRO A 997 -47.63 17.15 -47.54
CA PRO A 997 -47.86 15.73 -47.81
C PRO A 997 -49.23 15.46 -48.47
N SER A 998 -49.32 14.39 -49.26
CA SER A 998 -50.51 14.05 -50.06
C SER A 998 -51.52 13.14 -49.31
N ASN A 999 -51.06 12.34 -48.35
CA ASN A 999 -51.80 11.30 -47.62
C ASN A 999 -51.72 11.48 -46.10
N GLY A 1000 -51.43 12.69 -45.65
CA GLY A 1000 -51.47 13.10 -44.26
C GLY A 1000 -51.53 14.61 -44.12
N THR A 1001 -51.32 15.10 -42.90
CA THR A 1001 -51.21 16.54 -42.60
C THR A 1001 -49.92 16.80 -41.85
N ALA A 1002 -49.20 17.85 -42.24
CA ALA A 1002 -47.99 18.32 -41.60
C ALA A 1002 -48.20 19.75 -41.09
N VAL A 1003 -47.90 19.99 -39.82
CA VAL A 1003 -48.04 21.30 -39.17
C VAL A 1003 -46.79 21.60 -38.35
N ILE A 1004 -46.26 22.81 -38.49
CA ILE A 1004 -45.17 23.30 -37.65
C ILE A 1004 -45.74 23.65 -36.28
N THR A 1005 -45.35 22.91 -35.26
CA THR A 1005 -45.90 22.99 -33.91
C THR A 1005 -45.01 23.78 -32.96
N GLU A 1006 -43.72 23.94 -33.27
CA GLU A 1006 -42.79 24.78 -32.50
C GLU A 1006 -41.78 25.50 -33.43
N THR A 1007 -41.41 26.74 -33.08
CA THR A 1007 -40.54 27.61 -33.90
C THR A 1007 -39.32 28.14 -33.14
N GLN A 1008 -39.08 27.68 -31.92
CA GLN A 1008 -37.90 28.02 -31.11
C GLN A 1008 -37.16 26.71 -30.81
N GLY A 1009 -35.82 26.69 -30.86
CA GLY A 1009 -35.03 25.48 -30.61
C GLY A 1009 -35.00 24.45 -31.76
N GLY A 1010 -34.67 24.88 -32.98
CA GLY A 1010 -34.50 23.99 -34.14
C GLY A 1010 -35.78 23.66 -34.92
N GLY A 1011 -36.96 23.92 -34.35
CA GLY A 1011 -38.26 23.77 -35.02
C GLY A 1011 -38.79 22.33 -35.04
N VAL A 1012 -40.07 22.14 -34.67
CA VAL A 1012 -40.74 20.83 -34.64
C VAL A 1012 -41.94 20.83 -35.58
N LEU A 1013 -42.05 19.76 -36.38
CA LEU A 1013 -43.17 19.51 -37.28
C LEU A 1013 -43.92 18.25 -36.88
N THR A 1014 -45.23 18.33 -36.69
CA THR A 1014 -46.09 17.16 -36.41
C THR A 1014 -46.74 16.68 -37.71
N TYR A 1015 -46.47 15.42 -38.08
CA TYR A 1015 -47.12 14.71 -39.18
C TYR A 1015 -48.19 13.74 -38.67
N THR A 1016 -49.37 13.70 -39.30
CA THR A 1016 -50.41 12.71 -39.03
C THR A 1016 -50.89 12.10 -40.32
N SER A 1017 -50.78 10.77 -40.48
CA SER A 1017 -51.26 10.09 -41.68
C SER A 1017 -52.79 10.04 -41.72
N ASN A 1018 -53.35 9.96 -42.93
CA ASN A 1018 -54.75 9.61 -43.11
C ASN A 1018 -55.01 8.17 -42.63
N ALA A 1019 -56.25 7.89 -42.23
CA ALA A 1019 -56.63 6.56 -41.76
C ALA A 1019 -56.47 5.50 -42.86
N GLY A 1020 -55.78 4.40 -42.54
CA GLY A 1020 -55.56 3.27 -43.44
C GLY A 1020 -54.50 3.48 -44.52
N PHE A 1021 -53.67 4.53 -44.44
CA PHE A 1021 -52.52 4.70 -45.33
C PHE A 1021 -51.30 3.91 -44.82
N GLU A 1022 -50.68 3.14 -45.71
CA GLU A 1022 -49.44 2.38 -45.49
C GLU A 1022 -48.48 2.59 -46.68
N GLY A 1023 -47.20 2.84 -46.39
CA GLY A 1023 -46.17 3.14 -47.40
C GLY A 1023 -45.41 4.44 -47.15
N THR A 1024 -44.50 4.78 -48.07
CA THR A 1024 -43.62 5.95 -47.98
C THR A 1024 -44.29 7.22 -48.54
N GLU A 1025 -44.17 8.35 -47.84
CA GLU A 1025 -44.61 9.68 -48.30
C GLU A 1025 -43.52 10.74 -48.13
N THR A 1026 -43.45 11.72 -49.04
CA THR A 1026 -42.45 12.81 -49.04
C THR A 1026 -43.09 14.20 -49.12
N PHE A 1027 -42.48 15.20 -48.46
CA PHE A 1027 -42.90 16.62 -48.46
C PHE A 1027 -41.72 17.55 -48.11
N SER A 1028 -41.82 18.87 -48.32
CA SER A 1028 -40.66 19.79 -48.25
C SER A 1028 -40.89 21.07 -47.42
N TYR A 1029 -39.82 21.66 -46.90
CA TYR A 1029 -39.85 22.89 -46.08
C TYR A 1029 -38.60 23.77 -46.28
N LYS A 1030 -38.65 25.01 -45.78
CA LYS A 1030 -37.49 25.93 -45.71
C LYS A 1030 -37.49 26.77 -44.42
N ALA A 1031 -36.33 27.31 -44.04
CA ALA A 1031 -36.13 28.21 -42.91
C ALA A 1031 -35.67 29.61 -43.34
N ASN A 1032 -35.91 30.62 -42.49
CA ASN A 1032 -35.54 32.02 -42.73
C ASN A 1032 -35.15 32.71 -41.41
N ASP A 1033 -34.03 33.42 -41.40
CA ASP A 1033 -33.43 34.14 -40.26
C ASP A 1033 -33.95 35.59 -40.09
N GLY A 1034 -34.89 36.00 -40.93
CA GLY A 1034 -35.41 37.36 -41.02
C GLY A 1034 -34.81 38.20 -42.15
N THR A 1035 -33.71 37.77 -42.77
CA THR A 1035 -33.02 38.47 -43.87
C THR A 1035 -32.81 37.63 -45.13
N ALA A 1036 -32.58 36.32 -45.00
CA ALA A 1036 -32.36 35.40 -46.12
C ALA A 1036 -33.03 34.03 -45.89
N ASP A 1037 -33.47 33.40 -46.99
CA ASP A 1037 -34.03 32.04 -46.98
C ASP A 1037 -32.92 30.99 -47.09
N SER A 1038 -33.09 29.86 -46.41
CA SER A 1038 -32.27 28.66 -46.57
C SER A 1038 -32.51 27.95 -47.92
N ASN A 1039 -31.70 26.92 -48.20
CA ASN A 1039 -32.06 25.88 -49.19
C ASN A 1039 -33.34 25.12 -48.76
N ILE A 1040 -34.02 24.45 -49.71
CA ILE A 1040 -35.22 23.62 -49.43
C ILE A 1040 -34.78 22.25 -48.93
N GLY A 1041 -35.35 21.79 -47.81
CA GLY A 1041 -35.20 20.44 -47.27
C GLY A 1041 -36.39 19.54 -47.62
N GLU A 1042 -36.13 18.27 -47.92
CA GLU A 1042 -37.16 17.24 -48.15
C GLU A 1042 -37.22 16.24 -46.98
N ILE A 1043 -38.43 15.84 -46.59
CA ILE A 1043 -38.72 14.85 -45.54
C ILE A 1043 -39.38 13.64 -46.19
N SER A 1044 -38.94 12.42 -45.82
CA SER A 1044 -39.52 11.14 -46.24
C SER A 1044 -39.94 10.31 -45.02
N ILE A 1045 -41.17 9.76 -45.01
CA ILE A 1045 -41.71 8.98 -43.88
C ILE A 1045 -42.39 7.68 -44.34
N ASN A 1046 -42.14 6.57 -43.63
CA ASN A 1046 -42.74 5.25 -43.90
C ASN A 1046 -43.86 4.91 -42.91
N VAL A 1047 -45.06 4.55 -43.37
CA VAL A 1047 -46.22 4.26 -42.50
C VAL A 1047 -46.58 2.76 -42.47
N PHE A 1048 -46.77 2.17 -41.27
CA PHE A 1048 -47.02 0.72 -41.05
C PHE A 1048 -48.30 0.40 -40.25
N GLU A 1049 -48.75 -0.87 -40.34
CA GLU A 1049 -49.80 -1.49 -39.51
C GLU A 1049 -49.24 -1.95 -38.13
N LYS A 1050 -50.09 -2.08 -37.11
CA LYS A 1050 -49.68 -2.36 -35.70
C LYS A 1050 -49.94 -3.82 -35.29
N GLU A 1051 -48.91 -4.59 -34.84
CA GLU A 1051 -48.99 -5.99 -34.34
C GLU A 1051 -48.23 -6.23 -32.98
N PRO A 1052 -48.53 -7.28 -32.15
CA PRO A 1052 -48.14 -7.39 -30.71
C PRO A 1052 -47.08 -8.47 -30.28
N ASN A 1053 -46.31 -8.14 -29.21
CA ASN A 1053 -45.58 -8.96 -28.17
C ASN A 1053 -44.20 -9.64 -28.49
N LEU A 1054 -43.19 -9.82 -27.60
CA LEU A 1054 -43.04 -9.80 -26.11
C LEU A 1054 -41.54 -9.73 -25.63
N ASN A 1055 -41.21 -8.90 -24.62
CA ASN A 1055 -40.18 -9.15 -23.56
C ASN A 1055 -40.67 -8.47 -22.27
N TRP A 1056 -41.04 -9.25 -21.25
CA TRP A 1056 -41.67 -8.73 -20.02
C TRP A 1056 -40.65 -8.22 -18.98
N ALA A 1057 -39.36 -8.51 -19.12
CA ALA A 1057 -38.34 -8.09 -18.17
C ALA A 1057 -37.72 -6.72 -18.51
N THR A 1058 -37.98 -6.17 -19.69
CA THR A 1058 -37.59 -4.80 -20.12
C THR A 1058 -38.59 -3.72 -19.71
N TYR A 1059 -39.71 -4.07 -19.09
CA TYR A 1059 -40.76 -3.09 -18.77
C TYR A 1059 -40.60 -2.44 -17.38
N TYR A 1060 -39.72 -2.95 -16.50
CA TYR A 1060 -39.65 -2.49 -15.09
C TYR A 1060 -38.25 -2.32 -14.47
N SER A 1061 -37.15 -2.68 -15.13
CA SER A 1061 -35.80 -2.22 -14.73
C SER A 1061 -35.06 -1.64 -15.94
N SER A 1062 -34.36 -0.52 -15.71
CA SER A 1062 -33.73 0.29 -16.76
C SER A 1062 -32.38 -0.24 -17.24
N THR A 1063 -31.81 -1.28 -16.62
CA THR A 1063 -30.45 -1.75 -16.92
C THR A 1063 -30.23 -3.20 -16.45
N SER A 1064 -29.86 -4.09 -17.40
CA SER A 1064 -28.99 -5.27 -17.19
C SER A 1064 -29.50 -6.43 -16.32
N ASN A 1065 -30.47 -7.20 -16.80
CA ASN A 1065 -30.74 -8.56 -16.28
C ASN A 1065 -29.76 -9.55 -16.93
N ILE A 1066 -29.12 -10.42 -16.13
CA ILE A 1066 -28.21 -11.45 -16.63
C ILE A 1066 -28.85 -12.82 -16.49
N ILE A 1067 -28.98 -13.53 -17.60
CA ILE A 1067 -29.30 -14.96 -17.62
C ILE A 1067 -27.97 -15.70 -17.54
N GLU A 1068 -27.75 -16.40 -16.44
CA GLU A 1068 -26.52 -17.16 -16.19
C GLU A 1068 -26.61 -18.58 -16.76
N SER A 1069 -27.79 -19.22 -16.63
CA SER A 1069 -28.01 -20.56 -17.17
C SER A 1069 -29.46 -20.82 -17.57
N SER A 1070 -29.67 -21.81 -18.43
CA SER A 1070 -31.00 -22.28 -18.81
C SER A 1070 -31.03 -23.76 -19.18
N THR A 1071 -32.18 -24.39 -18.96
CA THR A 1071 -32.43 -25.79 -19.34
C THR A 1071 -33.88 -25.98 -19.82
N LYS A 1072 -34.16 -27.12 -20.46
CA LYS A 1072 -35.51 -27.43 -20.99
C LYS A 1072 -36.01 -28.76 -20.48
N ASP A 1073 -37.30 -28.83 -20.15
CA ASP A 1073 -37.95 -30.09 -19.84
C ASP A 1073 -38.35 -30.87 -21.11
N SER A 1074 -38.75 -32.12 -20.94
CA SER A 1074 -39.20 -32.99 -22.04
C SER A 1074 -40.44 -32.48 -22.79
N SER A 1075 -41.11 -31.46 -22.25
CA SER A 1075 -42.29 -30.81 -22.85
C SER A 1075 -41.94 -29.51 -23.58
N GLY A 1076 -40.66 -29.13 -23.63
CA GLY A 1076 -40.19 -27.94 -24.36
C GLY A 1076 -40.25 -26.63 -23.56
N ASN A 1077 -40.68 -26.68 -22.29
CA ASN A 1077 -40.66 -25.49 -21.43
C ASN A 1077 -39.22 -25.15 -21.06
N THR A 1078 -38.93 -23.85 -21.01
CA THR A 1078 -37.59 -23.35 -20.70
C THR A 1078 -37.54 -22.84 -19.27
N TYR A 1079 -36.52 -23.24 -18.52
CA TYR A 1079 -36.20 -22.73 -17.19
C TYR A 1079 -34.93 -21.90 -17.29
N THR A 1080 -34.96 -20.69 -16.77
CA THR A 1080 -33.81 -19.77 -16.78
C THR A 1080 -33.49 -19.32 -15.37
N VAL A 1081 -32.21 -19.22 -15.04
CA VAL A 1081 -31.72 -18.66 -13.78
C VAL A 1081 -30.72 -17.54 -14.03
N GLY A 1082 -30.59 -16.63 -13.08
CA GLY A 1082 -29.60 -15.57 -13.14
C GLY A 1082 -29.75 -14.53 -12.05
N SER A 1083 -29.30 -13.30 -12.33
CA SER A 1083 -29.33 -12.17 -11.39
C SER A 1083 -29.84 -10.88 -12.03
N PHE A 1084 -30.38 -9.98 -11.21
CA PHE A 1084 -30.86 -8.66 -11.64
C PHE A 1084 -30.61 -7.60 -10.54
N TYR A 1085 -30.60 -6.32 -10.93
CA TYR A 1085 -30.48 -5.19 -9.99
C TYR A 1085 -31.85 -4.62 -9.60
N ASP A 1086 -32.01 -4.36 -8.30
CA ASP A 1086 -33.04 -3.54 -7.64
C ASP A 1086 -34.51 -3.78 -8.07
N PHE A 1087 -35.31 -4.28 -7.13
CA PHE A 1087 -36.76 -4.57 -7.29
C PHE A 1087 -37.67 -3.37 -6.95
N SER A 1088 -37.16 -2.14 -6.88
CA SER A 1088 -37.92 -0.97 -6.38
C SER A 1088 -39.21 -0.62 -7.12
N ASN A 1089 -39.48 -1.19 -8.31
CA ASN A 1089 -40.63 -0.84 -9.16
C ASN A 1089 -41.70 -1.94 -9.39
N PHE A 1090 -41.67 -3.08 -8.69
CA PHE A 1090 -42.68 -4.13 -8.88
C PHE A 1090 -43.76 -4.13 -7.78
N LYS A 1091 -45.02 -3.86 -8.15
CA LYS A 1091 -46.20 -4.05 -7.30
C LYS A 1091 -47.09 -5.13 -7.90
N ASP A 1092 -46.82 -6.40 -7.58
CA ASP A 1092 -47.86 -7.43 -7.61
C ASP A 1092 -47.89 -8.18 -6.27
N TYR A 1093 -49.01 -8.04 -5.56
CA TYR A 1093 -49.16 -8.36 -4.13
C TYR A 1093 -49.52 -9.83 -3.86
N THR A 1094 -49.03 -10.79 -4.66
CA THR A 1094 -49.50 -12.18 -4.51
C THR A 1094 -48.45 -13.27 -4.25
N THR A 1095 -47.14 -13.08 -4.45
CA THR A 1095 -46.16 -14.17 -4.17
C THR A 1095 -44.71 -13.77 -3.82
N LEU A 1096 -44.40 -12.60 -3.25
CA LEU A 1096 -43.00 -12.29 -2.87
C LEU A 1096 -42.87 -11.65 -1.48
N ASN A 1097 -42.16 -12.33 -0.57
CA ASN A 1097 -41.84 -11.92 0.81
C ASN A 1097 -40.33 -11.67 1.03
N ALA A 1098 -39.57 -11.36 -0.03
CA ALA A 1098 -38.15 -10.98 0.14
C ALA A 1098 -38.05 -9.50 0.58
N THR A 1099 -37.25 -9.24 1.61
CA THR A 1099 -37.08 -7.90 2.20
C THR A 1099 -35.99 -7.13 1.43
N TYR A 1100 -36.27 -5.86 1.15
CA TYR A 1100 -35.50 -4.89 0.36
C TYR A 1100 -33.96 -5.03 0.42
N SER A 1101 -33.30 -5.17 -0.75
CA SER A 1101 -31.84 -5.19 -0.91
C SER A 1101 -31.30 -3.76 -1.13
N GLY A 1102 -30.41 -3.30 -0.25
CA GLY A 1102 -29.84 -1.96 -0.29
C GLY A 1102 -28.67 -1.80 -1.26
N GLY A 1103 -28.81 -2.28 -2.51
CA GLY A 1103 -27.85 -2.01 -3.59
C GLY A 1103 -27.09 -3.20 -4.21
N GLY A 1104 -27.36 -4.45 -3.81
CA GLY A 1104 -26.81 -5.67 -4.43
C GLY A 1104 -27.67 -6.23 -5.59
N ARG A 1105 -27.18 -7.24 -6.32
CA ARG A 1105 -28.04 -8.04 -7.24
C ARG A 1105 -28.76 -9.15 -6.49
N ASP A 1106 -29.96 -9.50 -6.93
CA ASP A 1106 -30.75 -10.60 -6.37
C ASP A 1106 -30.88 -11.76 -7.37
N GLY A 1107 -31.02 -12.99 -6.85
CA GLY A 1107 -31.12 -14.21 -7.65
C GLY A 1107 -32.56 -14.52 -8.08
N TYR A 1108 -32.74 -15.05 -9.30
CA TYR A 1108 -34.06 -15.50 -9.78
C TYR A 1108 -34.05 -16.83 -10.52
N ILE A 1109 -35.22 -17.45 -10.56
CA ILE A 1109 -35.57 -18.56 -11.45
C ILE A 1109 -36.93 -18.31 -12.11
N ALA A 1110 -37.04 -18.57 -13.42
CA ALA A 1110 -38.26 -18.40 -14.19
C ALA A 1110 -38.52 -19.56 -15.14
N LYS A 1111 -39.80 -19.92 -15.32
CA LYS A 1111 -40.26 -20.93 -16.27
C LYS A 1111 -41.10 -20.30 -17.38
N TYR A 1112 -40.80 -20.65 -18.62
CA TYR A 1112 -41.49 -20.23 -19.82
C TYR A 1112 -42.09 -21.42 -20.56
N ASP A 1113 -43.23 -21.23 -21.19
CA ASP A 1113 -43.80 -22.23 -22.10
C ASP A 1113 -43.06 -22.30 -23.44
N GLU A 1114 -43.48 -23.21 -24.33
CA GLU A 1114 -42.85 -23.38 -25.65
C GLU A 1114 -42.97 -22.16 -26.58
N ASN A 1115 -43.86 -21.22 -26.26
CA ASN A 1115 -44.10 -19.99 -27.04
C ASN A 1115 -43.40 -18.76 -26.43
N GLY A 1116 -42.67 -18.95 -25.33
CA GLY A 1116 -41.94 -17.88 -24.64
C GLY A 1116 -42.82 -17.05 -23.69
N GLU A 1117 -44.02 -17.51 -23.36
CA GLU A 1117 -44.83 -16.87 -22.32
C GLU A 1117 -44.36 -17.32 -20.94
N LEU A 1118 -44.20 -16.35 -20.02
CA LEU A 1118 -43.84 -16.63 -18.63
C LEU A 1118 -44.98 -17.40 -17.95
N LEU A 1119 -44.66 -18.57 -17.42
CA LEU A 1119 -45.59 -19.37 -16.64
C LEU A 1119 -45.51 -19.01 -15.16
N TRP A 1120 -44.30 -18.90 -14.60
CA TRP A 1120 -44.05 -18.47 -13.21
C TRP A 1120 -42.59 -18.08 -12.98
N SER A 1121 -42.32 -17.38 -11.88
CA SER A 1121 -40.96 -17.04 -11.41
C SER A 1121 -40.87 -17.00 -9.88
N ASN A 1122 -39.67 -17.24 -9.34
CA ASN A 1122 -39.33 -17.06 -7.92
C ASN A 1122 -38.00 -16.31 -7.79
N THR A 1123 -37.78 -15.66 -6.65
CA THR A 1123 -36.55 -14.92 -6.34
C THR A 1123 -36.09 -15.15 -4.90
N PHE A 1124 -34.83 -14.83 -4.64
CA PHE A 1124 -34.22 -14.80 -3.32
C PHE A 1124 -33.15 -13.71 -3.26
N GLY A 1125 -32.92 -13.14 -2.08
CA GLY A 1125 -31.99 -12.02 -1.94
C GLY A 1125 -31.77 -11.54 -0.50
N GLY A 1126 -30.76 -10.69 -0.33
CA GLY A 1126 -30.31 -10.07 0.92
C GLY A 1126 -29.80 -8.64 0.68
N LEU A 1127 -29.07 -8.05 1.64
CA LEU A 1127 -28.52 -6.69 1.45
C LEU A 1127 -27.35 -6.63 0.46
N TYR A 1128 -26.78 -7.77 0.09
CA TYR A 1128 -25.55 -7.92 -0.71
C TYR A 1128 -25.84 -8.75 -1.98
N THR A 1129 -24.82 -9.09 -2.78
CA THR A 1129 -25.04 -9.69 -4.11
C THR A 1129 -25.32 -11.18 -4.00
N ASP A 1130 -26.51 -11.60 -4.43
CA ASP A 1130 -26.92 -13.00 -4.52
C ASP A 1130 -27.20 -13.38 -5.98
N LYS A 1131 -26.83 -14.60 -6.38
CA LYS A 1131 -27.09 -15.09 -7.75
C LYS A 1131 -27.42 -16.57 -7.82
N ALA A 1132 -28.27 -16.92 -8.78
CA ALA A 1132 -28.50 -18.29 -9.19
C ALA A 1132 -27.58 -18.62 -10.38
N ASP A 1133 -26.62 -19.50 -10.16
CA ASP A 1133 -25.52 -19.76 -11.10
C ASP A 1133 -25.90 -20.81 -12.16
N ASP A 1134 -26.57 -21.89 -11.76
CA ASP A 1134 -26.92 -22.99 -12.68
C ASP A 1134 -28.21 -23.72 -12.28
N VAL A 1135 -28.84 -24.39 -13.26
CA VAL A 1135 -30.12 -25.08 -13.07
C VAL A 1135 -30.16 -26.44 -13.78
N ALA A 1136 -30.57 -27.47 -13.04
CA ALA A 1136 -30.74 -28.83 -13.55
C ALA A 1136 -32.12 -29.40 -13.21
N ILE A 1137 -32.59 -30.33 -14.05
CA ILE A 1137 -33.84 -31.07 -13.83
C ILE A 1137 -33.48 -32.49 -13.38
N ALA A 1138 -33.85 -32.85 -12.17
CA ALA A 1138 -33.66 -34.18 -11.61
C ALA A 1138 -34.58 -35.20 -12.29
N SER A 1139 -34.23 -36.50 -12.20
CA SER A 1139 -34.98 -37.57 -12.87
C SER A 1139 -36.42 -37.76 -12.36
N ASP A 1140 -36.73 -37.22 -11.18
CA ASP A 1140 -38.09 -37.21 -10.60
C ASP A 1140 -38.91 -35.97 -11.02
N GLY A 1141 -38.34 -35.07 -11.82
CA GLY A 1141 -38.98 -33.86 -12.33
C GLY A 1141 -38.80 -32.63 -11.44
N ASN A 1142 -38.09 -32.74 -10.31
CA ASN A 1142 -37.76 -31.59 -9.47
C ASN A 1142 -36.63 -30.75 -10.08
N ILE A 1143 -36.64 -29.45 -9.79
CA ILE A 1143 -35.63 -28.50 -10.25
C ILE A 1143 -34.61 -28.32 -9.14
N ILE A 1144 -33.33 -28.46 -9.47
CA ILE A 1144 -32.21 -28.23 -8.54
C ILE A 1144 -31.48 -27.00 -9.02
N VAL A 1145 -31.23 -26.05 -8.12
CA VAL A 1145 -30.55 -24.79 -8.43
C VAL A 1145 -29.27 -24.70 -7.62
N ALA A 1146 -28.15 -24.41 -8.28
CA ALA A 1146 -26.93 -24.00 -7.62
C ALA A 1146 -26.89 -22.48 -7.53
N ALA A 1147 -26.65 -21.95 -6.32
CA ALA A 1147 -26.66 -20.53 -6.05
C ALA A 1147 -25.43 -20.10 -5.23
N SER A 1148 -25.00 -18.86 -5.42
CA SER A 1148 -23.98 -18.20 -4.63
C SER A 1148 -24.63 -17.09 -3.80
N ILE A 1149 -24.48 -17.20 -2.47
CA ILE A 1149 -25.11 -16.29 -1.50
C ILE A 1149 -24.03 -15.51 -0.76
N GLU A 1150 -24.20 -14.20 -0.67
CA GLU A 1150 -23.31 -13.31 0.07
C GLU A 1150 -23.91 -13.02 1.45
N ARG A 1151 -23.28 -13.61 2.49
CA ARG A 1151 -23.67 -13.51 3.91
C ARG A 1151 -24.99 -14.20 4.28
N VAL A 1152 -26.15 -13.57 4.00
CA VAL A 1152 -27.49 -14.08 4.37
C VAL A 1152 -28.53 -13.69 3.31
N ALA A 1153 -29.23 -14.68 2.75
CA ALA A 1153 -30.36 -14.46 1.84
C ALA A 1153 -31.67 -14.97 2.44
N THR A 1154 -32.77 -14.28 2.12
CA THR A 1154 -34.13 -14.68 2.47
C THR A 1154 -34.87 -15.19 1.23
N PHE A 1155 -35.51 -16.34 1.35
CA PHE A 1155 -36.24 -16.99 0.25
C PHE A 1155 -37.73 -16.62 0.26
N SER A 1156 -38.43 -16.88 -0.84
CA SER A 1156 -39.83 -16.49 -1.04
C SER A 1156 -40.81 -17.10 -0.01
N ASP A 1157 -40.44 -18.20 0.64
CA ASP A 1157 -41.21 -18.85 1.72
C ASP A 1157 -40.86 -18.34 3.12
N GLY A 1158 -39.88 -17.43 3.24
CA GLY A 1158 -39.43 -16.80 4.48
C GLY A 1158 -38.28 -17.52 5.18
N GLU A 1159 -37.76 -18.63 4.63
CA GLU A 1159 -36.57 -19.28 5.17
C GLU A 1159 -35.32 -18.43 4.90
N GLN A 1160 -34.37 -18.44 5.84
CA GLN A 1160 -33.11 -17.69 5.74
C GLN A 1160 -31.92 -18.65 5.80
N LEU A 1161 -30.98 -18.48 4.86
CA LEU A 1161 -29.75 -19.26 4.81
C LEU A 1161 -28.55 -18.32 4.80
N GLY A 1162 -27.57 -18.56 5.68
CA GLY A 1162 -26.38 -17.73 5.87
C GLY A 1162 -25.98 -17.52 7.34
N ASN A 1163 -24.88 -16.81 7.61
CA ASN A 1163 -24.46 -16.44 8.98
C ASN A 1163 -24.17 -14.93 9.08
N VAL A 1164 -24.68 -14.27 10.12
CA VAL A 1164 -24.66 -12.80 10.27
C VAL A 1164 -23.34 -12.27 10.86
N SER A 1165 -22.52 -13.14 11.48
CA SER A 1165 -21.38 -12.75 12.32
C SER A 1165 -20.06 -12.46 11.60
N ASP A 1166 -19.93 -12.76 10.31
CA ASP A 1166 -18.64 -12.65 9.60
C ASP A 1166 -18.49 -11.25 8.95
N GLN A 1167 -17.34 -10.61 9.13
CA GLN A 1167 -17.03 -9.24 8.65
C GLN A 1167 -16.37 -9.17 7.26
N PHE A 1168 -16.22 -10.29 6.54
CA PHE A 1168 -15.60 -10.32 5.20
C PHE A 1168 -16.59 -10.79 4.10
N ASN A 1169 -16.50 -10.22 2.89
CA ASN A 1169 -17.34 -10.50 1.71
C ASN A 1169 -17.04 -11.87 1.07
N ILE A 1170 -17.47 -12.97 1.71
CA ILE A 1170 -17.23 -14.35 1.22
C ILE A 1170 -18.52 -14.94 0.63
N TYR A 1171 -18.51 -15.29 -0.66
CA TYR A 1171 -19.61 -16.03 -1.32
C TYR A 1171 -19.66 -17.49 -0.87
N ARG A 1172 -20.84 -18.00 -0.54
CA ARG A 1172 -21.05 -19.42 -0.22
C ARG A 1172 -21.95 -20.09 -1.25
N SER A 1173 -21.55 -21.28 -1.71
CA SER A 1173 -22.34 -22.08 -2.64
C SER A 1173 -23.43 -22.87 -1.90
N VAL A 1174 -24.66 -22.76 -2.36
CA VAL A 1174 -25.84 -23.43 -1.82
C VAL A 1174 -26.54 -24.19 -2.95
N ILE A 1175 -27.11 -25.36 -2.63
CA ILE A 1175 -27.93 -26.15 -3.55
C ILE A 1175 -29.36 -26.14 -3.01
N LEU A 1176 -30.31 -25.67 -3.84
CA LEU A 1176 -31.73 -25.51 -3.55
C LEU A 1176 -32.56 -26.62 -4.19
#